data_AF-A0A662S4W9-F1
#
_entry.id   AF-A0A662S4W9-F1
#
_cell.length_a   1.000
_cell.length_b   1.000
_cell.length_c   1.000
_cell.angle_alpha   90.00
_cell.angle_beta   90.00
_cell.angle_gamma   90.00
#
_symmetry.space_group_name_H-M   'P 1'
#
loop_
_entity.id
_entity.type
_entity.pdbx_description
1 polymer ?
#
loop_
_entity_poly.entity_id
_entity_poly.type
_entity_poly.pdbx_seq_one_letter_code
_entity_poly.pdbx_strand_id
1 'polypeptide(L)'
;MKKHRLTLLALTALLMIASLQLEGASQINIQVEVNPDTVSPGGTANVTTRIYGSVQQGAKAILKIELLRGGVVKWSESRAVVIQPLEWSTYYAAIAIDSDEEPGFLTIRVALSFEGTTIAKEVAVGVVPSLTHVTSLALRLADLDERLDKLVMVNPDDSRVKEIKVKRYKIAEEFGELVRLVVERTNPKKASQLYQNITDALKELNSIVSELWNLQIVVWSVSSELDSSLRMPQGISLEFWYKLITASIWVVILLILLFPLYSTGYLSLTYYLSSEMEESGKFLEEAKERALKILRRAYDQMNDVADLKSMIMVALAGGLATIGLMSDNLAAIIGSMLLSPLMGAIVSGAVGLALVDVREEKRSGLDLFYTGLKIGIQGILLVVIISWFTAFLARSYVPLQMTKELAARGSPNLVDLFIALAAGFAGSLAMMHEKAKAALVGSAIAIALIPPAATVGVAIAMLNPSLLVGSATLTTVNVIALIAAGYLSAKLYAIFPVIEKVFQGLQESLAEISSKTSKTTAEKVLATIGSIIISSIWFLSIWLRVAIGLLGGLSIAQALKSMARRVTFLLLPLLLAWVIGAVVSTNISAYISAVHGGLVSLFDYMSPLTLFFRDFLTADVLLTLALIATAILVRLTLSEGAKARSSGDKGPKVRVAIYSLLLWLVSGYVLGIHKFPHVSAAYSILLFSVILVYSSQFLWARRKKIALYGFIVFTFLTLMIHSAAAFESVRAAETLRTENVVKIVRGVVASYAGVMPEDVNVTLSISADKWVLHAKVYISESRFREGVIMTPSVVKAAEETLREALGVDIELIVEYAIVP
;
A
#
# COMPACT_ATOMS: atom_id res chain seq x y z
N MET A 1 64.07 67.68 52.31
CA MET A 1 64.59 66.46 51.64
C MET A 1 64.89 65.26 52.56
N LYS A 2 65.11 65.39 53.88
CA LYS A 2 65.41 64.22 54.76
C LYS A 2 64.20 63.36 55.18
N LYS A 3 62.97 63.91 55.27
CA LYS A 3 61.76 63.12 55.65
C LYS A 3 61.26 62.16 54.57
N HIS A 4 61.43 62.46 53.27
CA HIS A 4 60.98 61.56 52.19
C HIS A 4 61.89 60.36 51.94
N ARG A 5 63.19 60.44 52.29
CA ARG A 5 64.11 59.30 52.15
C ARG A 5 63.83 58.21 53.17
N LEU A 6 63.42 58.56 54.40
CA LEU A 6 63.09 57.55 55.42
C LEU A 6 61.77 56.84 55.11
N THR A 7 60.75 57.53 54.59
CA THR A 7 59.51 56.90 54.16
C THR A 7 59.72 56.02 52.93
N LEU A 8 60.60 56.41 52.00
CA LEU A 8 60.94 55.58 50.84
C LEU A 8 61.73 54.34 51.26
N LEU A 9 62.70 54.47 52.16
CA LEU A 9 63.47 53.33 52.72
C LEU A 9 62.59 52.38 53.52
N ALA A 10 61.67 52.92 54.33
CA ALA A 10 60.69 52.12 55.07
C ALA A 10 59.72 51.41 54.12
N LEU A 11 59.26 52.06 53.04
CA LEU A 11 58.39 51.45 52.04
C LEU A 11 59.12 50.38 51.22
N THR A 12 60.38 50.60 50.84
CA THR A 12 61.20 49.58 50.17
C THR A 12 61.58 48.43 51.08
N ALA A 13 61.80 48.69 52.37
CA ALA A 13 62.02 47.63 53.36
C ALA A 13 60.73 46.84 53.62
N LEU A 14 59.56 47.51 53.70
CA LEU A 14 58.27 46.82 53.80
C LEU A 14 57.95 46.03 52.54
N LEU A 15 58.25 46.55 51.35
CA LEU A 15 58.10 45.85 50.07
C LEU A 15 59.08 44.68 49.94
N MET A 16 60.32 44.81 50.44
CA MET A 16 61.28 43.70 50.52
C MET A 16 60.86 42.64 51.54
N ILE A 17 60.34 43.02 52.70
CA ILE A 17 59.87 42.09 53.73
C ILE A 17 58.59 41.39 53.24
N ALA A 18 57.69 42.12 52.57
CA ALA A 18 56.52 41.55 51.92
C ALA A 18 56.90 40.63 50.75
N SER A 19 57.95 40.95 49.97
CA SER A 19 58.44 40.07 48.90
C SER A 19 59.17 38.83 49.45
N LEU A 20 59.90 38.95 50.56
CA LEU A 20 60.54 37.82 51.26
C LEU A 20 59.52 36.91 51.95
N GLN A 21 58.38 37.43 52.40
CA GLN A 21 57.27 36.61 52.92
C GLN A 21 56.48 35.91 51.79
N LEU A 22 56.55 36.39 50.55
CA LEU A 22 55.96 35.75 49.37
C LEU A 22 56.84 34.63 48.78
N GLU A 23 58.14 34.61 49.06
CA GLU A 23 59.09 33.56 48.61
C GLU A 23 58.99 32.23 49.39
N GLY A 24 58.16 32.18 50.43
CA GLY A 24 57.80 30.94 51.14
C GLY A 24 56.65 30.14 50.52
N ALA A 25 56.11 30.55 49.37
CA ALA A 25 55.05 29.82 48.69
C ALA A 25 55.65 28.59 48.00
N SER A 26 55.34 27.40 48.53
CA SER A 26 55.67 26.12 47.90
C SER A 26 55.16 26.11 46.46
N GLN A 27 56.06 26.20 45.47
CA GLN A 27 55.69 26.11 44.07
C GLN A 27 55.67 24.64 43.67
N ILE A 28 54.47 24.13 43.39
CA ILE A 28 54.24 22.76 42.91
C ILE A 28 53.77 22.82 41.45
N ASN A 29 54.42 22.07 40.58
CA ASN A 29 54.08 21.92 39.18
C ASN A 29 53.71 20.46 38.87
N ILE A 30 52.68 20.27 38.06
CA ILE A 30 52.16 18.96 37.68
C ILE A 30 52.15 18.86 36.15
N GLN A 31 52.85 17.85 35.64
CA GLN A 31 52.79 17.43 34.25
C GLN A 31 52.03 16.11 34.16
N VAL A 32 51.05 16.05 33.26
CA VAL A 32 50.24 14.86 33.02
C VAL A 32 50.39 14.52 31.55
N GLU A 33 50.83 13.31 31.27
CA GLU A 33 50.93 12.73 29.94
C GLU A 33 50.05 11.48 29.89
N VAL A 34 49.30 11.30 28.82
CA VAL A 34 48.52 10.08 28.58
C VAL A 34 49.06 9.39 27.35
N ASN A 35 49.33 8.09 27.44
CA ASN A 35 49.80 7.28 26.33
C ASN A 35 49.07 5.92 26.29
N PRO A 36 48.41 5.55 25.18
CA PRO A 36 48.18 6.34 23.97
C PRO A 36 47.16 7.47 24.18
N ASP A 37 47.21 8.52 23.36
CA ASP A 37 46.26 9.66 23.42
C ASP A 37 44.87 9.31 22.83
N THR A 38 44.77 8.14 22.19
CA THR A 38 43.53 7.50 21.76
C THR A 38 43.50 6.02 22.14
N VAL A 39 42.35 5.53 22.63
CA VAL A 39 42.17 4.16 23.12
C VAL A 39 40.89 3.57 22.51
N SER A 40 40.88 2.28 22.17
CA SER A 40 39.66 1.59 21.74
C SER A 40 38.76 1.25 22.95
N PRO A 41 37.43 1.11 22.77
CA PRO A 41 36.54 0.61 23.82
C PRO A 41 37.07 -0.70 24.43
N GLY A 42 37.04 -0.82 25.77
CA GLY A 42 37.63 -1.94 26.50
C GLY A 42 39.17 -1.89 26.66
N GLY A 43 39.83 -0.85 26.11
CA GLY A 43 41.27 -0.65 26.22
C GLY A 43 41.71 0.01 27.53
N THR A 44 43.02 0.20 27.69
CA THR A 44 43.60 0.85 28.87
C THR A 44 44.37 2.12 28.47
N ALA A 45 44.12 3.20 29.19
CA ALA A 45 44.86 4.46 29.07
C ALA A 45 45.89 4.54 30.20
N ASN A 46 47.17 4.70 29.87
CA ASN A 46 48.20 4.89 30.88
C ASN A 46 48.44 6.37 31.12
N VAL A 47 48.18 6.81 32.35
CA VAL A 47 48.38 8.18 32.81
C VAL A 47 49.69 8.25 33.56
N THR A 48 50.62 9.06 33.04
CA THR A 48 51.89 9.37 33.71
C THR A 48 51.80 10.77 34.30
N THR A 49 51.83 10.84 35.62
CA THR A 49 51.82 12.11 36.36
C THR A 49 53.21 12.38 36.91
N ARG A 50 53.86 13.46 36.46
CA ARG A 50 55.12 13.95 37.01
C ARG A 50 54.86 15.17 37.89
N ILE A 51 55.32 15.10 39.13
CA ILE A 51 55.15 16.16 40.13
C ILE A 51 56.53 16.70 40.48
N TYR A 52 56.66 18.03 40.44
CA TYR A 52 57.85 18.76 40.86
C TYR A 52 57.44 19.80 41.89
N GLY A 53 58.17 19.90 43.02
CA GLY A 53 57.80 20.83 44.08
C GLY A 53 58.99 21.35 44.87
N SER A 54 58.93 22.64 45.21
CA SER A 54 59.78 23.27 46.23
C SER A 54 59.08 23.19 47.59
N VAL A 55 59.07 22.00 48.20
CA VAL A 55 58.39 21.72 49.47
C VAL A 55 59.38 21.21 50.53
N GLN A 56 58.99 21.28 51.81
CA GLN A 56 59.77 20.69 52.90
C GLN A 56 59.91 19.17 52.70
N GLN A 57 61.05 18.62 53.13
CA GLN A 57 61.38 17.21 52.93
C GLN A 57 60.31 16.28 53.53
N GLY A 58 59.71 15.41 52.70
CA GLY A 58 58.69 14.46 53.14
C GLY A 58 57.24 14.97 53.15
N ALA A 59 56.95 16.07 52.47
CA ALA A 59 55.60 16.63 52.28
C ALA A 59 54.60 15.58 51.75
N LYS A 60 53.53 15.33 52.52
CA LYS A 60 52.44 14.39 52.15
C LYS A 60 51.36 15.13 51.37
N ALA A 61 51.00 14.62 50.20
CA ALA A 61 49.90 15.12 49.39
C ALA A 61 48.97 13.96 48.98
N ILE A 62 47.75 14.30 48.56
CA ILE A 62 46.78 13.34 48.02
C ILE A 62 46.67 13.58 46.52
N LEU A 63 47.07 12.59 45.73
CA LEU A 63 46.87 12.58 44.29
C LEU A 63 45.54 11.88 43.98
N LYS A 64 44.59 12.62 43.42
CA LYS A 64 43.30 12.11 42.95
C LYS A 64 43.28 12.11 41.43
N ILE A 65 42.99 10.98 40.83
CA ILE A 65 42.82 10.82 39.38
C ILE A 65 41.37 10.48 39.14
N GLU A 66 40.70 11.22 38.27
CA GLU A 66 39.28 11.04 37.93
C GLU A 66 39.13 10.92 36.42
N LEU A 67 38.36 9.92 35.98
CA LEU A 67 37.87 9.83 34.62
C LEU A 67 36.48 10.46 34.56
N LEU A 68 36.31 11.47 33.72
CA LEU A 68 35.11 12.27 33.60
C LEU A 68 34.54 12.18 32.18
N ARG A 69 33.19 12.17 32.08
CA ARG A 69 32.45 12.40 30.84
C ARG A 69 31.43 13.50 31.09
N GLY A 70 31.54 14.62 30.38
CA GLY A 70 30.59 15.75 30.54
C GLY A 70 30.48 16.28 31.97
N GLY A 71 31.55 16.16 32.77
CA GLY A 71 31.58 16.54 34.18
C GLY A 71 31.14 15.46 35.18
N VAL A 72 30.64 14.31 34.72
CA VAL A 72 30.28 13.17 35.58
C VAL A 72 31.49 12.26 35.79
N VAL A 73 31.81 11.96 37.05
CA VAL A 73 32.90 11.05 37.42
C VAL A 73 32.48 9.60 37.14
N LYS A 74 33.13 8.95 36.17
CA LYS A 74 32.94 7.53 35.83
C LYS A 74 33.81 6.63 36.68
N TRP A 75 35.03 7.09 36.99
CA TRP A 75 36.00 6.36 37.78
C TRP A 75 36.88 7.34 38.55
N SER A 76 37.31 6.95 39.75
CA SER A 76 38.26 7.74 40.54
C SER A 76 39.15 6.86 41.39
N GLU A 77 40.43 7.23 41.46
CA GLU A 77 41.41 6.67 42.38
C GLU A 77 42.05 7.81 43.17
N SER A 78 42.34 7.57 44.45
CA SER A 78 43.06 8.49 45.31
C SER A 78 44.25 7.79 45.95
N ARG A 79 45.43 8.39 45.87
CA ARG A 79 46.67 7.82 46.40
C ARG A 79 47.41 8.87 47.23
N ALA A 80 47.87 8.46 48.41
CA ALA A 80 48.79 9.27 49.19
C ALA A 80 50.17 9.26 48.51
N VAL A 81 50.71 10.45 48.24
CA VAL A 81 52.00 10.64 47.56
C VAL A 81 52.90 11.51 48.43
N VAL A 82 54.21 11.26 48.35
CA VAL A 82 55.23 12.03 49.07
C VAL A 82 56.04 12.79 48.03
N ILE A 83 56.05 14.12 48.13
CA ILE A 83 56.76 14.98 47.18
C ILE A 83 58.20 15.14 47.66
N GLN A 84 59.17 14.76 46.82
CA GLN A 84 60.58 14.99 47.10
C GLN A 84 60.97 16.43 46.71
N PRO A 85 61.71 17.17 47.57
CA PRO A 85 62.11 18.54 47.27
C PRO A 85 63.03 18.60 46.06
N LEU A 86 62.72 19.50 45.12
CA LEU A 86 63.56 19.79 43.94
C LEU A 86 63.81 18.58 43.01
N GLU A 87 63.04 17.50 43.13
CA GLU A 87 63.12 16.31 42.27
C GLU A 87 61.77 15.97 41.64
N TRP A 88 61.82 15.34 40.45
CA TRP A 88 60.63 14.87 39.75
C TRP A 88 60.18 13.51 40.31
N SER A 89 58.99 13.46 40.89
CA SER A 89 58.34 12.22 41.28
C SER A 89 57.36 11.79 40.19
N THR A 90 57.48 10.57 39.67
CA THR A 90 56.63 10.04 38.60
C THR A 90 55.67 8.98 39.15
N TYR A 91 54.38 9.12 38.84
CA TYR A 91 53.32 8.20 39.22
C TYR A 91 52.61 7.67 37.98
N TYR A 92 52.33 6.37 37.98
CA TYR A 92 51.64 5.68 36.91
C TYR A 92 50.26 5.22 37.40
N ALA A 93 49.24 5.46 36.59
CA ALA A 93 47.90 4.91 36.77
C ALA A 93 47.43 4.33 35.44
N ALA A 94 46.88 3.11 35.47
CA ALA A 94 46.27 2.48 34.32
C ALA A 94 44.75 2.55 34.48
N ILE A 95 44.09 3.27 33.58
CA ILE A 95 42.64 3.44 33.61
C ILE A 95 42.04 2.52 32.55
N ALA A 96 41.25 1.54 32.98
CA ALA A 96 40.47 0.71 32.06
C ALA A 96 39.24 1.49 31.60
N ILE A 97 39.07 1.61 30.29
CA ILE A 97 37.88 2.17 29.67
C ILE A 97 36.90 1.02 29.47
N ASP A 98 35.63 1.24 29.82
CA ASP A 98 34.59 0.22 29.67
C ASP A 98 34.47 -0.22 28.20
N SER A 99 34.09 -1.49 27.97
CA SER A 99 33.84 -2.02 26.63
C SER A 99 32.64 -1.35 25.97
N ASP A 100 31.70 -0.88 26.78
CA ASP A 100 30.42 -0.29 26.34
C ASP A 100 30.48 1.26 26.33
N GLU A 101 31.65 1.86 26.56
CA GLU A 101 31.79 3.31 26.60
C GLU A 101 31.63 3.92 25.20
N GLU A 102 30.70 4.89 25.05
CA GLU A 102 30.46 5.57 23.77
C GLU A 102 31.73 6.30 23.28
N PRO A 103 32.06 6.24 21.97
CA PRO A 103 33.22 6.92 21.41
C PRO A 103 33.21 8.45 21.59
N GLY A 104 34.37 9.08 21.43
CA GLY A 104 34.57 10.52 21.63
C GLY A 104 35.56 10.84 22.75
N PHE A 105 35.58 12.07 23.26
CA PHE A 105 36.58 12.47 24.27
C PHE A 105 36.10 12.24 25.71
N LEU A 106 36.96 11.57 26.48
CA LEU A 106 36.91 11.51 27.94
C LEU A 106 37.91 12.50 28.54
N THR A 107 37.59 13.07 29.68
CA THR A 107 38.48 14.00 30.38
C THR A 107 39.08 13.30 31.59
N ILE A 108 40.41 13.20 31.63
CA ILE A 108 41.13 12.73 32.81
C ILE A 108 41.54 13.95 33.62
N ARG A 109 40.98 14.10 34.82
CA ARG A 109 41.35 15.13 35.77
C ARG A 109 42.31 14.55 36.80
N VAL A 110 43.49 15.13 36.89
CA VAL A 110 44.49 14.81 37.90
C VAL A 110 44.58 15.97 38.87
N ALA A 111 44.13 15.77 40.10
CA ALA A 111 44.12 16.77 41.16
C ALA A 111 45.07 16.37 42.29
N LEU A 112 46.01 17.25 42.62
CA LEU A 112 46.90 17.09 43.77
C LEU A 112 46.45 18.04 44.88
N SER A 113 46.14 17.50 46.04
CA SER A 113 45.77 18.28 47.22
C SER A 113 46.89 18.28 48.25
N PHE A 114 47.39 19.46 48.61
CA PHE A 114 48.50 19.69 49.54
C PHE A 114 48.19 20.91 50.42
N GLU A 115 48.29 20.77 51.75
CA GLU A 115 48.10 21.86 52.73
C GLU A 115 46.85 22.74 52.50
N GLY A 116 45.73 22.14 52.09
CA GLY A 116 44.47 22.85 51.82
C GLY A 116 44.38 23.53 50.45
N THR A 117 45.43 23.43 49.62
CA THR A 117 45.43 23.86 48.22
C THR A 117 45.27 22.66 47.28
N THR A 118 44.48 22.80 46.23
CA THR A 118 44.29 21.76 45.21
C THR A 118 44.69 22.30 43.84
N ILE A 119 45.63 21.61 43.18
CA ILE A 119 46.06 21.91 41.82
C ILE A 119 45.53 20.80 40.92
N ALA A 120 44.71 21.14 39.92
CA ALA A 120 44.14 20.19 39.00
C ALA A 120 44.62 20.44 37.56
N LYS A 121 44.87 19.36 36.82
CA LYS A 121 45.18 19.39 35.38
C LYS A 121 44.27 18.41 34.66
N GLU A 122 43.74 18.83 33.52
CA GLU A 122 42.84 18.03 32.71
C GLU A 122 43.50 17.67 31.38
N VAL A 123 43.36 16.41 30.97
CA VAL A 123 43.85 15.91 29.68
C VAL A 123 42.73 15.11 29.01
N ALA A 124 42.50 15.36 27.73
CA ALA A 124 41.50 14.62 26.95
C ALA A 124 42.08 13.34 26.36
N VAL A 125 41.31 12.26 26.40
CA VAL A 125 41.65 10.97 25.78
C VAL A 125 40.54 10.61 24.81
N GLY A 126 40.90 10.31 23.56
CA GLY A 126 39.94 9.93 22.54
C GLY A 126 39.58 8.45 22.61
N VAL A 127 38.32 8.12 22.79
CA VAL A 127 37.78 6.77 22.61
C VAL A 127 37.47 6.58 21.13
N VAL A 128 38.19 5.66 20.48
CA VAL A 128 38.12 5.46 19.03
C VAL A 128 36.84 4.74 18.64
N PRO A 129 36.04 5.26 17.69
CA PRO A 129 34.85 4.58 17.22
C PRO A 129 35.20 3.29 16.45
N SER A 130 34.43 2.24 16.70
CA SER A 130 34.45 1.00 15.92
C SER A 130 33.45 1.05 14.78
N LEU A 131 33.52 0.08 13.86
CA LEU A 131 32.55 -0.05 12.77
C LEU A 131 31.12 -0.21 13.32
N THR A 132 30.92 -0.99 14.38
CA THR A 132 29.62 -1.15 15.04
C THR A 132 29.06 0.17 15.58
N HIS A 133 29.92 1.04 16.12
CA HIS A 133 29.49 2.38 16.55
C HIS A 133 29.07 3.25 15.36
N VAL A 134 29.79 3.18 14.24
CA VAL A 134 29.43 3.88 12.99
C VAL A 134 28.12 3.35 12.41
N THR A 135 27.91 2.03 12.41
CA THR A 135 26.66 1.37 12.02
C THR A 135 25.49 1.87 12.87
N SER A 136 25.64 1.89 14.20
CA SER A 136 24.60 2.40 15.10
C SER A 136 24.26 3.87 14.85
N LEU A 137 25.27 4.68 14.52
CA LEU A 137 25.12 6.10 14.23
C LEU A 137 24.43 6.31 12.87
N ALA A 138 24.75 5.51 11.86
CA ALA A 138 24.08 5.51 10.56
C ALA A 138 22.59 5.17 10.69
N LEU A 139 22.25 4.18 11.52
CA LEU A 139 20.86 3.79 11.75
C LEU A 139 20.08 4.87 12.50
N ARG A 140 20.67 5.48 13.54
CA ARG A 140 20.06 6.63 14.24
C ARG A 140 19.83 7.81 13.30
N LEU A 141 20.75 8.04 12.37
CA LEU A 141 20.65 9.10 11.39
C LEU A 141 19.57 8.81 10.33
N ALA A 142 19.45 7.56 9.87
CA ALA A 142 18.38 7.14 8.96
C ALA A 142 16.98 7.29 9.60
N ASP A 143 16.83 6.96 10.89
CA ASP A 143 15.58 7.17 11.64
C ASP A 143 15.22 8.67 11.76
N LEU A 144 16.23 9.50 12.03
CA LEU A 144 16.07 10.95 12.08
C LEU A 144 15.62 11.52 10.72
N ASP A 145 16.22 11.04 9.63
CA ASP A 145 15.88 11.46 8.26
C ASP A 145 14.42 11.12 7.92
N GLU A 146 13.93 9.95 8.34
CA GLU A 146 12.52 9.60 8.14
C GLU A 146 11.58 10.58 8.83
N ARG A 147 11.91 11.00 10.05
CA ARG A 147 11.12 11.99 10.80
C ARG A 147 11.24 13.38 10.20
N LEU A 148 12.40 13.73 9.66
CA LEU A 148 12.64 15.00 9.01
C LEU A 148 11.86 15.14 7.70
N ASP A 149 11.83 14.09 6.87
CA ASP A 149 11.06 14.05 5.62
C ASP A 149 9.58 14.37 5.86
N LYS A 150 9.00 13.77 6.90
CA LYS A 150 7.61 14.03 7.31
C LYS A 150 7.40 15.49 7.69
N LEU A 151 8.37 16.10 8.36
CA LEU A 151 8.31 17.48 8.82
C LEU A 151 8.41 18.49 7.67
N VAL A 152 9.31 18.22 6.72
CA VAL A 152 9.49 19.00 5.48
C VAL A 152 8.23 18.98 4.61
N MET A 153 7.54 17.83 4.52
CA MET A 153 6.31 17.69 3.73
C MET A 153 5.13 18.49 4.29
N VAL A 154 5.03 18.61 5.62
CA VAL A 154 3.91 19.31 6.28
C VAL A 154 4.13 20.82 6.29
N ASN A 155 5.35 21.28 6.60
CA ASN A 155 5.69 22.70 6.74
C ASN A 155 6.95 23.09 5.95
N PRO A 156 6.90 23.10 4.60
CA PRO A 156 8.09 23.35 3.77
C PRO A 156 8.68 24.76 3.91
N ASP A 157 7.88 25.74 4.34
CA ASP A 157 8.27 27.16 4.41
C ASP A 157 8.79 27.64 5.78
N ASP A 158 8.79 26.78 6.82
CA ASP A 158 9.31 27.17 8.14
C ASP A 158 10.83 27.41 8.08
N SER A 159 11.27 28.58 8.56
CA SER A 159 12.68 28.97 8.67
C SER A 159 13.54 27.95 9.41
N ARG A 160 13.01 27.28 10.43
CA ARG A 160 13.72 26.25 11.21
C ARG A 160 13.93 24.97 10.41
N VAL A 161 12.99 24.61 9.53
CA VAL A 161 13.11 23.44 8.63
C VAL A 161 14.23 23.65 7.62
N LYS A 162 14.38 24.88 7.11
CA LYS A 162 15.50 25.27 6.22
C LYS A 162 16.85 25.20 6.95
N GLU A 163 16.92 25.66 8.21
CA GLU A 163 18.13 25.55 9.04
C GLU A 163 18.52 24.10 9.32
N ILE A 164 17.53 23.23 9.59
CA ILE A 164 17.77 21.78 9.81
C ILE A 164 18.37 21.13 8.56
N LYS A 165 17.86 21.44 7.35
CA LYS A 165 18.43 20.91 6.11
C LYS A 165 19.91 21.30 5.94
N VAL A 166 20.28 22.55 6.24
CA VAL A 166 21.68 23.00 6.16
C VAL A 166 22.56 22.27 7.17
N LYS A 167 22.10 22.13 8.43
CA LYS A 167 22.82 21.35 9.46
C LYS A 167 22.98 19.89 9.03
N ARG A 168 21.95 19.29 8.42
CA ARG A 168 21.97 17.91 7.94
C ARG A 168 23.00 17.68 6.82
N TYR A 169 23.21 18.66 5.93
CA TYR A 169 24.22 18.59 4.87
C TYR A 169 25.62 18.48 5.45
N LYS A 170 25.91 19.32 6.45
CA LYS A 170 27.18 19.28 7.17
C LYS A 170 27.40 17.93 7.87
N ILE A 171 26.36 17.38 8.49
CA ILE A 171 26.42 16.06 9.13
C ILE A 171 26.71 14.96 8.10
N ALA A 172 26.10 15.00 6.91
CA ALA A 172 26.36 14.01 5.88
C ALA A 172 27.85 14.02 5.47
N GLU A 173 28.41 15.20 5.24
CA GLU A 173 29.82 15.35 4.88
C GLU A 173 30.77 14.84 5.98
N GLU A 174 30.56 15.27 7.23
CA GLU A 174 31.34 14.81 8.38
C GLU A 174 31.22 13.30 8.60
N PHE A 175 30.03 12.72 8.34
CA PHE A 175 29.79 11.29 8.46
C PHE A 175 30.56 10.49 7.41
N GLY A 176 30.57 10.94 6.16
CA GLY A 176 31.35 10.31 5.09
C GLY A 176 32.85 10.31 5.43
N GLU A 177 33.37 11.41 5.97
CA GLU A 177 34.76 11.47 6.43
C GLU A 177 35.01 10.53 7.62
N LEU A 178 34.12 10.49 8.62
CA LEU A 178 34.21 9.59 9.77
C LEU A 178 34.31 8.12 9.33
N VAL A 179 33.42 7.68 8.44
CA VAL A 179 33.39 6.31 7.90
C VAL A 179 34.75 5.98 7.29
N ARG A 180 35.28 6.89 6.47
CA ARG A 180 36.59 6.69 5.83
C ARG A 180 37.72 6.54 6.85
N LEU A 181 37.81 7.43 7.85
CA LEU A 181 38.86 7.37 8.87
C LEU A 181 38.77 6.09 9.72
N VAL A 182 37.56 5.60 10.01
CA VAL A 182 37.34 4.38 10.80
C VAL A 182 37.67 3.11 10.00
N VAL A 183 37.22 3.04 8.74
CA VAL A 183 37.44 1.89 7.86
C VAL A 183 38.90 1.80 7.43
N GLU A 184 39.50 2.91 7.04
CA GLU A 184 40.90 2.98 6.59
C GLU A 184 41.90 3.07 7.75
N ARG A 185 41.42 3.27 8.99
CA ARG A 185 42.21 3.46 10.22
C ARG A 185 43.24 4.59 10.11
N THR A 186 42.88 5.64 9.38
CA THR A 186 43.71 6.82 9.15
C THR A 186 43.28 7.90 10.16
N ASN A 187 44.12 8.20 11.16
CA ASN A 187 43.88 9.22 12.19
C ASN A 187 42.72 8.95 13.21
N PRO A 188 42.96 8.13 14.26
CA PRO A 188 41.95 7.77 15.26
C PRO A 188 41.46 8.97 16.11
N LYS A 189 42.29 9.99 16.27
CA LYS A 189 41.94 11.20 17.04
C LYS A 189 40.90 12.03 16.31
N LYS A 190 41.08 12.23 15.00
CA LYS A 190 40.11 12.92 14.15
C LYS A 190 38.80 12.11 14.04
N ALA A 191 38.87 10.78 13.95
CA ALA A 191 37.68 9.93 13.97
C ALA A 191 36.88 10.08 15.28
N SER A 192 37.57 10.11 16.43
CA SER A 192 36.92 10.34 17.74
C SER A 192 36.25 11.71 17.82
N GLN A 193 36.89 12.74 17.24
CA GLN A 193 36.34 14.10 17.18
C GLN A 193 35.09 14.19 16.29
N LEU A 194 35.15 13.65 15.06
CA LEU A 194 34.01 13.65 14.14
C LEU A 194 32.83 12.86 14.71
N TYR A 195 33.07 11.70 15.31
CA TYR A 195 32.02 10.92 15.95
C TYR A 195 31.29 11.72 17.03
N GLN A 196 32.03 12.42 17.88
CA GLN A 196 31.44 13.25 18.92
C GLN A 196 30.65 14.42 18.33
N ASN A 197 31.21 15.14 17.36
CA ASN A 197 30.52 16.26 16.69
C ASN A 197 29.20 15.81 16.06
N ILE A 198 29.20 14.70 15.32
CA ILE A 198 28.00 14.14 14.69
C ILE A 198 26.99 13.72 15.76
N THR A 199 27.43 13.05 16.82
CA THR A 199 26.54 12.61 17.90
C THR A 199 25.87 13.78 18.60
N ASP A 200 26.62 14.85 18.87
CA ASP A 200 26.09 16.06 19.50
C ASP A 200 25.14 16.82 18.55
N ALA A 201 25.48 16.91 17.27
CA ALA A 201 24.62 17.50 16.24
C ALA A 201 23.32 16.70 16.05
N LEU A 202 23.36 15.37 16.10
CA LEU A 202 22.17 14.52 16.05
C LEU A 202 21.27 14.70 17.27
N LYS A 203 21.85 14.85 18.47
CA LYS A 203 21.08 15.16 19.69
C LYS A 203 20.38 16.50 19.58
N GLU A 204 21.06 17.53 19.10
CA GLU A 204 20.48 18.86 18.88
C GLU A 204 19.34 18.79 17.84
N LEU A 205 19.59 18.16 16.68
CA LEU A 205 18.56 18.01 15.64
C LEU A 205 17.35 17.23 16.14
N ASN A 206 17.56 16.14 16.88
CA ASN A 206 16.45 15.34 17.42
C ASN A 206 15.62 16.14 18.42
N SER A 207 16.25 17.01 19.24
CA SER A 207 15.55 17.94 20.11
C SER A 207 14.66 18.89 19.30
N ILE A 208 15.21 19.54 18.27
CA ILE A 208 14.46 20.49 17.43
C ILE A 208 13.30 19.78 16.70
N VAL A 209 13.54 18.60 16.12
CA VAL A 209 12.51 17.79 15.46
C VAL A 209 11.42 17.38 16.45
N SER A 210 11.77 17.06 17.70
CA SER A 210 10.79 16.72 18.74
C SER A 210 9.93 17.91 19.17
N GLU A 211 10.49 19.12 19.25
CA GLU A 211 9.75 20.35 19.56
C GLU A 211 8.77 20.75 18.45
N LEU A 212 9.17 20.52 17.20
CA LEU A 212 8.34 20.79 16.01
C LEU A 212 7.22 19.76 15.82
N TRP A 213 7.30 18.60 16.49
CA TRP A 213 6.36 17.51 16.35
C TRP A 213 5.01 17.83 17.01
N ASN A 214 4.01 18.22 16.21
CA ASN A 214 2.70 18.65 16.69
C ASN A 214 1.56 17.72 16.24
N LEU A 215 0.35 17.96 16.75
CA LEU A 215 -0.84 17.15 16.46
C LEU A 215 -1.22 17.16 14.96
N GLN A 216 -0.86 18.22 14.22
CA GLN A 216 -1.06 18.31 12.77
C GLN A 216 -0.12 17.36 12.01
N ILE A 217 1.13 17.18 12.47
CA ILE A 217 2.06 16.18 11.93
C ILE A 217 1.60 14.77 12.27
N VAL A 218 1.01 14.54 13.44
CA VAL A 218 0.43 13.23 13.80
C VAL A 218 -0.82 12.93 12.97
N VAL A 219 -1.73 13.89 12.80
CA VAL A 219 -2.92 13.74 11.95
C VAL A 219 -2.52 13.58 10.50
N TRP A 220 -1.52 14.33 10.02
CA TRP A 220 -0.98 14.16 8.67
C TRP A 220 -0.24 12.83 8.53
N SER A 221 0.54 12.35 9.50
CA SER A 221 1.23 11.07 9.39
C SER A 221 0.21 9.95 9.31
N VAL A 222 -0.76 9.90 10.23
CA VAL A 222 -1.87 8.94 10.20
C VAL A 222 -2.70 9.09 8.93
N SER A 223 -3.00 10.30 8.48
CA SER A 223 -3.75 10.54 7.24
C SER A 223 -2.94 10.22 5.99
N SER A 224 -1.62 10.36 5.99
CA SER A 224 -0.71 10.09 4.88
C SER A 224 -0.38 8.61 4.78
N GLU A 225 -0.44 7.89 5.90
CA GLU A 225 -0.24 6.44 6.03
C GLU A 225 -1.57 5.71 5.77
N LEU A 226 -2.70 6.33 6.13
CA LEU A 226 -4.02 5.99 5.63
C LEU A 226 -4.11 6.30 4.12
N ASP A 227 -3.66 7.47 3.65
CA ASP A 227 -3.63 7.82 2.23
C ASP A 227 -2.62 6.98 1.46
N SER A 228 -1.48 6.56 2.01
CA SER A 228 -0.51 5.66 1.36
C SER A 228 -0.99 4.21 1.36
N SER A 229 -1.72 3.77 2.39
CA SER A 229 -2.43 2.48 2.40
C SER A 229 -3.71 2.49 1.54
N LEU A 230 -4.19 3.68 1.17
CA LEU A 230 -5.28 3.91 0.22
C LEU A 230 -4.78 4.26 -1.20
N ARG A 231 -3.52 4.69 -1.35
CA ARG A 231 -2.82 4.95 -2.61
C ARG A 231 -2.27 3.63 -3.12
N MET A 232 -2.73 3.28 -4.31
CA MET A 232 -2.40 2.02 -4.92
C MET A 232 -1.17 2.17 -5.84
N PRO A 233 0.00 1.58 -5.53
CA PRO A 233 1.08 1.42 -6.50
C PRO A 233 0.63 0.60 -7.73
N GLN A 234 1.21 0.87 -8.90
CA GLN A 234 0.75 0.44 -10.25
C GLN A 234 0.72 -1.09 -10.53
N GLY A 235 0.75 -1.96 -9.51
CA GLY A 235 0.68 -3.43 -9.60
C GLY A 235 -0.62 -4.07 -9.09
N ILE A 236 -1.62 -3.28 -8.74
CA ILE A 236 -2.80 -3.72 -7.99
C ILE A 236 -3.91 -4.26 -8.89
N SER A 237 -3.78 -5.52 -9.31
CA SER A 237 -4.95 -6.31 -9.74
C SER A 237 -5.42 -7.24 -8.61
N LEU A 238 -4.51 -7.81 -7.81
CA LEU A 238 -4.85 -8.79 -6.78
C LEU A 238 -5.43 -8.15 -5.50
N GLU A 239 -4.95 -6.96 -5.10
CA GLU A 239 -5.57 -6.19 -4.02
C GLU A 239 -6.90 -5.54 -4.46
N PHE A 240 -7.05 -5.22 -5.76
CA PHE A 240 -8.35 -4.84 -6.33
C PHE A 240 -9.34 -6.00 -6.23
N TRP A 241 -8.95 -7.23 -6.57
CA TRP A 241 -9.80 -8.41 -6.41
C TRP A 241 -10.04 -8.76 -4.92
N TYR A 242 -9.06 -8.60 -4.03
CA TYR A 242 -9.24 -8.80 -2.59
C TYR A 242 -10.17 -7.74 -1.96
N LYS A 243 -10.04 -6.47 -2.34
CA LYS A 243 -10.95 -5.37 -1.96
C LYS A 243 -12.32 -5.55 -2.61
N LEU A 244 -12.42 -6.09 -3.82
CA LEU A 244 -13.68 -6.48 -4.45
C LEU A 244 -14.33 -7.68 -3.74
N ILE A 245 -13.55 -8.63 -3.23
CA ILE A 245 -14.03 -9.80 -2.48
C ILE A 245 -14.45 -9.41 -1.05
N THR A 246 -13.71 -8.55 -0.37
CA THR A 246 -14.08 -8.01 0.95
C THR A 246 -15.21 -6.98 0.86
N ALA A 247 -15.23 -6.16 -0.20
CA ALA A 247 -16.41 -5.39 -0.60
C ALA A 247 -17.55 -6.30 -1.05
N SER A 248 -17.29 -7.50 -1.57
CA SER A 248 -18.36 -8.45 -1.89
C SER A 248 -19.03 -9.01 -0.65
N ILE A 249 -18.38 -9.00 0.53
CA ILE A 249 -19.08 -9.27 1.80
C ILE A 249 -20.07 -8.14 2.09
N TRP A 250 -19.67 -6.87 1.93
CA TRP A 250 -20.57 -5.73 2.12
C TRP A 250 -21.62 -5.59 1.01
N VAL A 251 -21.30 -5.91 -0.24
CA VAL A 251 -22.23 -5.94 -1.38
C VAL A 251 -23.16 -7.14 -1.25
N VAL A 252 -22.72 -8.29 -0.76
CA VAL A 252 -23.60 -9.42 -0.44
C VAL A 252 -24.48 -9.09 0.77
N ILE A 253 -23.96 -8.45 1.82
CA ILE A 253 -24.76 -7.94 2.93
C ILE A 253 -25.77 -6.90 2.43
N LEU A 254 -25.36 -5.94 1.60
CA LEU A 254 -26.20 -4.89 1.05
C LEU A 254 -27.19 -5.47 0.01
N LEU A 255 -26.83 -6.50 -0.75
CA LEU A 255 -27.74 -7.25 -1.62
C LEU A 255 -28.73 -8.05 -0.77
N ILE A 256 -28.31 -8.69 0.31
CA ILE A 256 -29.24 -9.38 1.23
C ILE A 256 -30.17 -8.38 1.90
N LEU A 257 -29.65 -7.22 2.32
CA LEU A 257 -30.39 -6.15 3.00
C LEU A 257 -31.33 -5.42 2.04
N LEU A 258 -30.95 -5.25 0.76
CA LEU A 258 -31.79 -4.69 -0.31
C LEU A 258 -32.54 -5.77 -1.10
N PHE A 259 -32.52 -7.04 -0.69
CA PHE A 259 -33.10 -8.17 -1.45
C PHE A 259 -34.58 -7.98 -1.78
N PRO A 260 -35.43 -7.57 -0.82
CA PRO A 260 -36.80 -7.14 -1.11
C PRO A 260 -36.88 -6.06 -2.17
N LEU A 261 -36.01 -5.05 -2.12
CA LEU A 261 -36.04 -3.92 -3.05
C LEU A 261 -35.65 -4.32 -4.47
N TYR A 262 -34.81 -5.33 -4.73
CA TYR A 262 -34.54 -5.74 -6.12
C TYR A 262 -35.29 -6.99 -6.61
N SER A 263 -35.67 -7.92 -5.72
CA SER A 263 -36.31 -9.18 -6.13
C SER A 263 -37.81 -9.07 -6.37
N THR A 264 -38.46 -8.04 -5.83
CA THR A 264 -39.91 -7.82 -5.96
C THR A 264 -40.21 -6.68 -6.93
N GLY A 265 -41.28 -6.80 -7.71
CA GLY A 265 -41.78 -5.67 -8.51
C GLY A 265 -42.26 -4.54 -7.59
N TYR A 266 -42.13 -3.28 -8.02
CA TYR A 266 -42.51 -2.12 -7.19
C TYR A 266 -43.96 -2.22 -6.69
N LEU A 267 -44.89 -2.70 -7.52
CA LEU A 267 -46.30 -2.90 -7.17
C LEU A 267 -46.51 -3.91 -6.04
N SER A 268 -45.80 -5.03 -6.12
CA SER A 268 -45.85 -6.07 -5.09
C SER A 268 -45.26 -5.57 -3.79
N LEU A 269 -44.18 -4.78 -3.85
CA LEU A 269 -43.59 -4.16 -2.68
C LEU A 269 -44.56 -3.14 -2.04
N THR A 270 -45.22 -2.29 -2.84
CA THR A 270 -46.27 -1.38 -2.38
C THR A 270 -47.40 -2.15 -1.70
N TYR A 271 -47.88 -3.25 -2.29
CA TYR A 271 -48.92 -4.09 -1.72
C TYR A 271 -48.53 -4.66 -0.34
N TYR A 272 -47.34 -5.25 -0.22
CA TYR A 272 -46.90 -5.83 1.05
C TYR A 272 -46.64 -4.78 2.13
N LEU A 273 -46.19 -3.57 1.75
CA LEU A 273 -45.97 -2.48 2.71
C LEU A 273 -47.27 -1.80 3.14
N SER A 274 -48.29 -1.79 2.27
CA SER A 274 -49.58 -1.15 2.56
C SER A 274 -50.66 -2.13 3.02
N SER A 275 -50.41 -3.46 3.03
CA SER A 275 -51.44 -4.47 3.31
C SER A 275 -52.03 -4.39 4.73
N GLU A 276 -51.31 -3.81 5.69
CA GLU A 276 -51.79 -3.58 7.06
C GLU A 276 -52.42 -2.18 7.25
N MET A 277 -52.53 -1.38 6.18
CA MET A 277 -53.08 0.00 6.22
C MET A 277 -54.50 0.06 5.64
N GLU A 278 -55.38 0.87 6.24
CA GLU A 278 -56.77 1.05 5.78
C GLU A 278 -56.91 1.53 4.33
N GLU A 279 -55.90 2.22 3.78
CA GLU A 279 -55.93 2.80 2.41
C GLU A 279 -55.01 2.06 1.40
N SER A 280 -54.76 0.76 1.58
CA SER A 280 -53.84 -0.03 0.72
C SER A 280 -54.03 0.15 -0.79
N GLY A 281 -55.29 0.19 -1.25
CA GLY A 281 -55.63 0.34 -2.68
C GLY A 281 -55.26 1.71 -3.27
N LYS A 282 -55.42 2.78 -2.51
CA LYS A 282 -55.08 4.15 -2.91
C LYS A 282 -53.57 4.31 -3.13
N PHE A 283 -52.76 3.75 -2.22
CA PHE A 283 -51.31 3.72 -2.38
C PHE A 283 -50.86 2.95 -3.62
N LEU A 284 -51.59 1.90 -4.01
CA LEU A 284 -51.29 1.13 -5.21
C LEU A 284 -51.52 1.97 -6.48
N GLU A 285 -52.59 2.77 -6.53
CA GLU A 285 -52.85 3.67 -7.66
C GLU A 285 -51.84 4.81 -7.73
N GLU A 286 -51.54 5.46 -6.60
CA GLU A 286 -50.54 6.53 -6.55
C GLU A 286 -49.14 6.03 -6.97
N ALA A 287 -48.78 4.80 -6.57
CA ALA A 287 -47.52 4.18 -6.98
C ALA A 287 -47.47 3.88 -8.49
N LYS A 288 -48.60 3.43 -9.08
CA LYS A 288 -48.72 3.23 -10.54
C LYS A 288 -48.56 4.53 -11.29
N GLU A 289 -49.26 5.58 -10.86
CA GLU A 289 -49.23 6.89 -11.52
C GLU A 289 -47.81 7.48 -11.49
N ARG A 290 -47.13 7.40 -10.34
CA ARG A 290 -45.73 7.82 -10.20
C ARG A 290 -44.78 7.02 -11.08
N ALA A 291 -44.94 5.70 -11.13
CA ALA A 291 -44.12 4.84 -11.98
C ALA A 291 -44.28 5.18 -13.48
N LEU A 292 -45.52 5.35 -13.95
CA LEU A 292 -45.81 5.77 -15.32
C LEU A 292 -45.25 7.16 -15.63
N LYS A 293 -45.38 8.11 -14.70
CA LYS A 293 -44.84 9.47 -14.85
C LYS A 293 -43.33 9.47 -15.06
N ILE A 294 -42.57 8.71 -14.26
CA ILE A 294 -41.12 8.61 -14.45
C ILE A 294 -40.80 7.87 -15.74
N LEU A 295 -41.49 6.77 -16.04
CA LEU A 295 -41.24 5.97 -17.25
C LEU A 295 -41.38 6.84 -18.51
N ARG A 296 -42.45 7.66 -18.59
CA ARG A 296 -42.66 8.60 -19.71
C ARG A 296 -41.52 9.60 -19.84
N ARG A 297 -41.11 10.25 -18.74
CA ARG A 297 -39.98 11.20 -18.74
C ARG A 297 -38.66 10.54 -19.13
N ALA A 298 -38.41 9.34 -18.65
CA ALA A 298 -37.19 8.60 -18.96
C ALA A 298 -37.12 8.24 -20.45
N TYR A 299 -38.26 7.92 -21.08
CA TYR A 299 -38.36 7.75 -22.53
C TYR A 299 -38.09 9.05 -23.29
N ASP A 300 -38.68 10.16 -22.86
CA ASP A 300 -38.49 11.46 -23.53
C ASP A 300 -37.01 11.89 -23.45
N GLN A 301 -36.39 11.76 -22.27
CA GLN A 301 -34.95 12.01 -22.10
C GLN A 301 -34.07 11.05 -22.91
N MET A 302 -34.46 9.78 -23.07
CA MET A 302 -33.72 8.82 -23.89
C MET A 302 -33.70 9.24 -25.37
N ASN A 303 -34.83 9.71 -25.89
CA ASN A 303 -34.95 10.15 -27.27
C ASN A 303 -34.07 11.37 -27.55
N ASP A 304 -33.97 12.31 -26.61
CA ASP A 304 -33.09 13.49 -26.72
C ASP A 304 -31.60 13.09 -26.75
N VAL A 305 -31.22 12.06 -26.00
CA VAL A 305 -29.83 11.56 -25.98
C VAL A 305 -29.50 10.72 -27.21
N ALA A 306 -30.48 10.04 -27.80
CA ALA A 306 -30.31 9.24 -29.01
C ALA A 306 -30.06 10.09 -30.28
N ASP A 307 -30.32 11.40 -30.22
CA ASP A 307 -30.16 12.30 -31.36
C ASP A 307 -28.69 12.45 -31.81
N LEU A 308 -28.51 12.71 -33.10
CA LEU A 308 -27.19 12.90 -33.71
C LEU A 308 -26.41 14.04 -33.04
N LYS A 309 -27.11 15.13 -32.69
CA LYS A 309 -26.51 16.27 -32.00
C LYS A 309 -25.87 15.87 -30.66
N SER A 310 -26.57 15.05 -29.89
CA SER A 310 -26.10 14.53 -28.61
C SER A 310 -24.86 13.65 -28.78
N MET A 311 -24.83 12.79 -29.81
CA MET A 311 -23.66 11.96 -30.13
C MET A 311 -22.44 12.79 -30.56
N ILE A 312 -22.64 13.86 -31.32
CA ILE A 312 -21.56 14.80 -31.66
C ILE A 312 -21.01 15.47 -30.38
N MET A 313 -21.87 15.88 -29.45
CA MET A 313 -21.43 16.44 -28.17
C MET A 313 -20.63 15.43 -27.34
N VAL A 314 -21.02 14.15 -27.33
CA VAL A 314 -20.25 13.07 -26.69
C VAL A 314 -18.87 12.89 -27.35
N ALA A 315 -18.80 12.93 -28.67
CA ALA A 315 -17.52 12.85 -29.39
C ALA A 315 -16.60 14.04 -29.06
N LEU A 316 -17.13 15.26 -29.08
CA LEU A 316 -16.38 16.46 -28.70
C LEU A 316 -15.93 16.43 -27.24
N ALA A 317 -16.77 15.91 -26.34
CA ALA A 317 -16.42 15.70 -24.94
C ALA A 317 -15.26 14.71 -24.80
N GLY A 318 -15.27 13.58 -25.52
CA GLY A 318 -14.16 12.62 -25.52
C GLY A 318 -12.84 13.21 -26.01
N GLY A 319 -12.88 13.99 -27.10
CA GLY A 319 -11.71 14.70 -27.62
C GLY A 319 -11.17 15.73 -26.62
N LEU A 320 -12.04 16.55 -26.03
CA LEU A 320 -11.66 17.56 -25.02
C LEU A 320 -11.11 16.91 -23.75
N ALA A 321 -11.71 15.81 -23.28
CA ALA A 321 -11.24 15.04 -22.15
C ALA A 321 -9.84 14.47 -22.41
N THR A 322 -9.61 13.95 -23.61
CA THR A 322 -8.31 13.41 -24.03
C THR A 322 -7.22 14.48 -24.00
N ILE A 323 -7.48 15.65 -24.59
CA ILE A 323 -6.55 16.78 -24.57
C ILE A 323 -6.28 17.22 -23.13
N GLY A 324 -7.31 17.34 -22.30
CA GLY A 324 -7.18 17.68 -20.89
C GLY A 324 -6.35 16.67 -20.09
N LEU A 325 -6.61 15.38 -20.27
CA LEU A 325 -5.86 14.29 -19.64
C LEU A 325 -4.38 14.30 -20.06
N MET A 326 -4.10 14.47 -21.35
CA MET A 326 -2.74 14.49 -21.89
C MET A 326 -1.95 15.75 -21.51
N SER A 327 -2.63 16.86 -21.22
CA SER A 327 -2.01 18.13 -20.82
C SER A 327 -2.03 18.39 -19.31
N ASP A 328 -2.46 17.41 -18.50
CA ASP A 328 -2.65 17.55 -17.04
C ASP A 328 -3.53 18.76 -16.66
N ASN A 329 -4.52 19.07 -17.50
CA ASN A 329 -5.39 20.25 -17.37
C ASN A 329 -6.77 19.86 -16.84
N LEU A 330 -6.91 19.95 -15.52
CA LEU A 330 -8.15 19.66 -14.81
C LEU A 330 -9.35 20.51 -15.31
N ALA A 331 -9.12 21.76 -15.73
CA ALA A 331 -10.20 22.62 -16.22
C ALA A 331 -10.79 22.11 -17.56
N ALA A 332 -9.95 21.63 -18.48
CA ALA A 332 -10.39 21.01 -19.73
C ALA A 332 -11.12 19.68 -19.46
N ILE A 333 -10.63 18.90 -18.50
CA ILE A 333 -11.28 17.66 -18.05
C ILE A 333 -12.68 17.96 -17.50
N ILE A 334 -12.84 18.96 -16.64
CA ILE A 334 -14.15 19.37 -16.11
C ILE A 334 -15.05 19.92 -17.23
N GLY A 335 -14.51 20.71 -18.15
CA GLY A 335 -15.24 21.22 -19.32
C GLY A 335 -15.81 20.11 -20.20
N SER A 336 -15.07 19.02 -20.37
CA SER A 336 -15.53 17.84 -21.12
C SER A 336 -16.71 17.13 -20.46
N MET A 337 -16.74 17.10 -19.13
CA MET A 337 -17.83 16.47 -18.37
C MET A 337 -19.13 17.26 -18.54
N LEU A 338 -19.06 18.59 -18.54
CA LEU A 338 -20.22 19.47 -18.71
C LEU A 338 -20.88 19.36 -20.09
N LEU A 339 -20.10 18.95 -21.10
CA LEU A 339 -20.57 18.88 -22.49
C LEU A 339 -21.37 17.59 -22.77
N SER A 340 -21.19 16.53 -21.99
CA SER A 340 -21.70 15.21 -22.35
C SER A 340 -23.15 14.95 -21.87
N PRO A 341 -24.10 14.64 -22.78
CA PRO A 341 -25.48 14.29 -22.42
C PRO A 341 -25.68 12.81 -22.00
N LEU A 342 -24.59 12.04 -21.82
CA LEU A 342 -24.64 10.58 -21.66
C LEU A 342 -25.36 10.11 -20.38
N MET A 343 -25.50 11.00 -19.40
CA MET A 343 -26.29 10.79 -18.19
C MET A 343 -27.69 10.23 -18.50
N GLY A 344 -28.39 10.83 -19.47
CA GLY A 344 -29.80 10.48 -19.72
C GLY A 344 -29.97 9.03 -20.14
N ALA A 345 -29.06 8.49 -20.95
CA ALA A 345 -29.13 7.09 -21.38
C ALA A 345 -28.96 6.10 -20.21
N ILE A 346 -28.00 6.36 -19.32
CA ILE A 346 -27.71 5.48 -18.18
C ILE A 346 -28.85 5.53 -17.15
N VAL A 347 -29.30 6.74 -16.79
CA VAL A 347 -30.36 6.93 -15.79
C VAL A 347 -31.70 6.40 -16.33
N SER A 348 -32.05 6.71 -17.57
CA SER A 348 -33.28 6.19 -18.18
C SER A 348 -33.26 4.67 -18.32
N GLY A 349 -32.11 4.09 -18.65
CA GLY A 349 -31.93 2.63 -18.65
C GLY A 349 -32.13 2.03 -17.26
N ALA A 350 -31.57 2.65 -16.21
CA ALA A 350 -31.75 2.23 -14.82
C ALA A 350 -33.20 2.30 -14.35
N VAL A 351 -33.95 3.33 -14.77
CA VAL A 351 -35.40 3.43 -14.55
C VAL A 351 -36.17 2.34 -15.27
N GLY A 352 -35.82 2.07 -16.54
CA GLY A 352 -36.39 0.94 -17.29
C GLY A 352 -36.20 -0.38 -16.56
N LEU A 353 -35.01 -0.61 -15.98
CA LEU A 353 -34.71 -1.80 -15.18
C LEU A 353 -35.54 -1.86 -13.89
N ALA A 354 -35.76 -0.72 -13.21
CA ALA A 354 -36.58 -0.65 -12.00
C ALA A 354 -38.05 -0.93 -12.26
N LEU A 355 -38.53 -0.57 -13.45
CA LEU A 355 -39.93 -0.63 -13.86
C LEU A 355 -40.16 -1.68 -14.97
N VAL A 356 -39.38 -2.77 -14.97
CA VAL A 356 -39.44 -3.87 -15.96
C VAL A 356 -40.86 -4.42 -16.15
N ASP A 357 -41.65 -4.48 -15.09
CA ASP A 357 -43.02 -5.01 -15.12
C ASP A 357 -44.06 -3.98 -15.62
N VAL A 358 -43.65 -2.72 -15.86
CA VAL A 358 -44.54 -1.66 -16.34
C VAL A 358 -44.59 -1.68 -17.86
N ARG A 359 -45.82 -1.77 -18.38
CA ARG A 359 -46.07 -1.71 -19.81
C ARG A 359 -47.20 -0.73 -20.10
N GLU A 360 -46.91 0.24 -20.96
CA GLU A 360 -47.82 1.26 -21.43
C GLU A 360 -47.77 1.26 -22.96
N GLU A 361 -48.79 0.74 -23.65
CA GLU A 361 -48.89 0.65 -25.13
C GLU A 361 -47.59 0.38 -25.90
N LYS A 362 -46.79 1.43 -26.19
CA LYS A 362 -45.52 1.43 -26.95
C LYS A 362 -44.26 1.67 -26.10
N ARG A 363 -44.40 1.76 -24.78
CA ARG A 363 -43.35 2.07 -23.81
C ARG A 363 -43.32 0.97 -22.76
N SER A 364 -42.19 0.26 -22.68
CA SER A 364 -41.98 -0.86 -21.77
C SER A 364 -40.71 -0.58 -20.96
N GLY A 365 -40.72 -0.85 -19.65
CA GLY A 365 -39.53 -0.70 -18.83
C GLY A 365 -38.35 -1.54 -19.35
N LEU A 366 -38.64 -2.76 -19.82
CA LEU A 366 -37.65 -3.63 -20.46
C LEU A 366 -37.04 -3.02 -21.71
N ASP A 367 -37.87 -2.47 -22.60
CA ASP A 367 -37.40 -1.87 -23.85
C ASP A 367 -36.53 -0.64 -23.56
N LEU A 368 -36.92 0.18 -22.58
CA LEU A 368 -36.14 1.32 -22.13
C LEU A 368 -34.79 0.92 -21.53
N PHE A 369 -34.74 -0.17 -20.76
CA PHE A 369 -33.49 -0.71 -20.23
C PHE A 369 -32.53 -1.13 -21.35
N TYR A 370 -33.02 -1.91 -22.32
CA TYR A 370 -32.19 -2.35 -23.44
C TYR A 370 -31.74 -1.19 -24.33
N THR A 371 -32.63 -0.24 -24.62
CA THR A 371 -32.29 0.95 -25.41
C THR A 371 -31.28 1.82 -24.66
N GLY A 372 -31.44 2.02 -23.36
CA GLY A 372 -30.49 2.79 -22.54
C GLY A 372 -29.13 2.16 -22.43
N LEU A 373 -29.08 0.84 -22.22
CA LEU A 373 -27.83 0.10 -22.19
C LEU A 373 -27.11 0.18 -23.55
N LYS A 374 -27.86 0.02 -24.65
CA LYS A 374 -27.32 0.13 -26.00
C LYS A 374 -26.72 1.52 -26.27
N ILE A 375 -27.49 2.59 -26.02
CA ILE A 375 -27.04 3.97 -26.25
C ILE A 375 -25.88 4.33 -25.32
N GLY A 376 -25.94 3.92 -24.06
CA GLY A 376 -24.86 4.13 -23.10
C GLY A 376 -23.55 3.48 -23.53
N ILE A 377 -23.60 2.21 -23.94
CA ILE A 377 -22.42 1.49 -24.46
C ILE A 377 -21.93 2.15 -25.75
N GLN A 378 -22.81 2.55 -26.67
CA GLN A 378 -22.44 3.24 -27.90
C GLN A 378 -21.73 4.56 -27.62
N GLY A 379 -22.23 5.36 -26.67
CA GLY A 379 -21.61 6.63 -26.29
C GLY A 379 -20.26 6.44 -25.58
N ILE A 380 -20.13 5.46 -24.67
CA ILE A 380 -18.85 5.14 -24.04
C ILE A 380 -17.84 4.68 -25.09
N LEU A 381 -18.24 3.79 -26.00
CA LEU A 381 -17.40 3.32 -27.08
C LEU A 381 -16.99 4.47 -28.02
N LEU A 382 -17.89 5.40 -28.31
CA LEU A 382 -17.58 6.60 -29.07
C LEU A 382 -16.52 7.45 -28.38
N VAL A 383 -16.63 7.67 -27.06
CA VAL A 383 -15.60 8.37 -26.28
C VAL A 383 -14.27 7.64 -26.37
N VAL A 384 -14.25 6.31 -26.18
CA VAL A 384 -13.03 5.49 -26.28
C VAL A 384 -12.39 5.61 -27.66
N ILE A 385 -13.17 5.48 -28.74
CA ILE A 385 -12.69 5.55 -30.13
C ILE A 385 -12.13 6.93 -30.44
N ILE A 386 -12.85 8.01 -30.10
CA ILE A 386 -12.40 9.37 -30.34
C ILE A 386 -11.13 9.65 -29.53
N SER A 387 -11.10 9.24 -28.27
CA SER A 387 -9.94 9.45 -27.39
C SER A 387 -8.71 8.68 -27.87
N TRP A 388 -8.90 7.43 -28.30
CA TRP A 388 -7.85 6.65 -28.95
C TRP A 388 -7.34 7.32 -30.22
N PHE A 389 -8.24 7.77 -31.10
CA PHE A 389 -7.87 8.43 -32.35
C PHE A 389 -7.12 9.74 -32.10
N THR A 390 -7.61 10.59 -31.18
CA THR A 390 -6.96 11.84 -30.78
C THR A 390 -5.58 11.59 -30.18
N ALA A 391 -5.44 10.64 -29.26
CA ALA A 391 -4.15 10.31 -28.65
C ALA A 391 -3.18 9.66 -29.66
N PHE A 392 -3.68 8.80 -30.55
CA PHE A 392 -2.88 8.18 -31.61
C PHE A 392 -2.34 9.23 -32.59
N LEU A 393 -3.16 10.20 -32.98
CA LEU A 393 -2.73 11.29 -33.86
C LEU A 393 -1.71 12.20 -33.16
N ALA A 394 -1.94 12.51 -31.89
CA ALA A 394 -1.05 13.32 -31.06
C ALA A 394 0.32 12.66 -30.84
N ARG A 395 0.38 11.32 -30.77
CA ARG A 395 1.64 10.54 -30.65
C ARG A 395 2.67 10.88 -31.72
N SER A 396 2.22 11.25 -32.92
CA SER A 396 3.09 11.61 -34.04
C SER A 396 3.73 12.99 -33.89
N TYR A 397 3.21 13.85 -33.01
CA TYR A 397 3.65 15.23 -32.83
C TYR A 397 4.22 15.51 -31.43
N VAL A 398 3.77 14.77 -30.40
CA VAL A 398 4.14 14.96 -28.99
C VAL A 398 4.33 13.59 -28.32
N PRO A 399 5.38 13.38 -27.51
CA PRO A 399 5.55 12.14 -26.75
C PRO A 399 4.40 11.96 -25.76
N LEU A 400 3.67 10.84 -25.87
CA LEU A 400 2.63 10.46 -24.91
C LEU A 400 3.26 10.06 -23.58
N GLN A 401 3.20 10.95 -22.59
CA GLN A 401 3.70 10.70 -21.24
C GLN A 401 2.54 10.39 -20.29
N MET A 402 2.85 9.67 -19.21
CA MET A 402 1.89 9.43 -18.13
C MET A 402 1.74 10.72 -17.30
N THR A 403 0.59 11.39 -17.39
CA THR A 403 0.25 12.55 -16.56
C THR A 403 -0.37 12.11 -15.24
N LYS A 404 -0.49 13.05 -14.27
CA LYS A 404 -1.10 12.76 -12.97
C LYS A 404 -2.57 12.42 -13.12
N GLU A 405 -3.28 13.17 -13.96
CA GLU A 405 -4.70 12.93 -14.26
C GLU A 405 -4.93 11.57 -14.95
N LEU A 406 -4.05 11.17 -15.89
CA LEU A 406 -4.09 9.84 -16.51
C LEU A 406 -3.86 8.72 -15.49
N ALA A 407 -2.82 8.86 -14.67
CA ALA A 407 -2.48 7.87 -13.65
C ALA A 407 -3.61 7.70 -12.62
N ALA A 408 -4.25 8.80 -12.19
CA ALA A 408 -5.36 8.76 -11.24
C ALA A 408 -6.54 7.92 -11.76
N ARG A 409 -6.83 7.95 -13.06
CA ARG A 409 -7.91 7.15 -13.67
C ARG A 409 -7.50 5.72 -14.03
N GLY A 410 -6.21 5.39 -13.94
CA GLY A 410 -5.68 4.03 -14.03
C GLY A 410 -5.70 3.25 -12.72
N SER A 411 -6.05 3.89 -11.60
CA SER A 411 -5.98 3.34 -10.24
C SER A 411 -7.35 3.43 -9.56
N PRO A 412 -8.32 2.56 -9.91
CA PRO A 412 -9.66 2.61 -9.33
C PRO A 412 -9.64 2.45 -7.80
N ASN A 413 -10.37 3.31 -7.09
CA ASN A 413 -10.49 3.24 -5.64
C ASN A 413 -11.97 3.15 -5.18
N LEU A 414 -12.19 2.91 -3.88
CA LEU A 414 -13.55 2.83 -3.31
C LEU A 414 -14.26 4.19 -3.27
N VAL A 415 -13.51 5.30 -3.21
CA VAL A 415 -14.08 6.65 -3.23
C VAL A 415 -14.76 6.91 -4.58
N ASP A 416 -14.17 6.47 -5.69
CA ASP A 416 -14.76 6.55 -7.02
C ASP A 416 -16.10 5.81 -7.10
N LEU A 417 -16.20 4.65 -6.45
CA LEU A 417 -17.45 3.89 -6.33
C LEU A 417 -18.51 4.68 -5.56
N PHE A 418 -18.17 5.26 -4.41
CA PHE A 418 -19.11 6.09 -3.64
C PHE A 418 -19.51 7.36 -4.38
N ILE A 419 -18.59 8.00 -5.11
CA ILE A 419 -18.87 9.14 -5.98
C ILE A 419 -19.84 8.71 -7.09
N ALA A 420 -19.61 7.57 -7.75
CA ALA A 420 -20.48 7.06 -8.79
C ALA A 420 -21.88 6.70 -8.27
N LEU A 421 -21.98 6.09 -7.08
CA LEU A 421 -23.25 5.83 -6.41
C LEU A 421 -23.99 7.14 -6.10
N ALA A 422 -23.33 8.10 -5.45
CA ALA A 422 -23.91 9.39 -5.10
C ALA A 422 -24.35 10.19 -6.34
N ALA A 423 -23.53 10.19 -7.39
CA ALA A 423 -23.87 10.78 -8.67
C ALA A 423 -25.10 10.10 -9.28
N GLY A 424 -25.19 8.77 -9.24
CA GLY A 424 -26.34 8.01 -9.73
C GLY A 424 -27.63 8.34 -8.99
N PHE A 425 -27.59 8.44 -7.65
CA PHE A 425 -28.71 8.91 -6.83
C PHE A 425 -29.12 10.33 -7.22
N ALA A 426 -28.15 11.25 -7.30
CA ALA A 426 -28.43 12.63 -7.68
C ALA A 426 -29.08 12.73 -9.06
N GLY A 427 -28.57 12.01 -10.07
CA GLY A 427 -29.10 11.96 -11.44
C GLY A 427 -30.53 11.48 -11.53
N SER A 428 -30.79 10.37 -10.87
CA SER A 428 -32.11 9.77 -10.85
C SER A 428 -33.11 10.65 -10.09
N LEU A 429 -32.74 11.23 -8.95
CA LEU A 429 -33.59 12.21 -8.25
C LEU A 429 -33.86 13.46 -9.10
N ALA A 430 -32.84 13.98 -9.80
CA ALA A 430 -33.00 15.14 -10.66
C ALA A 430 -33.98 14.87 -11.82
N MET A 431 -33.97 13.66 -12.38
CA MET A 431 -34.95 13.24 -13.39
C MET A 431 -36.38 13.13 -12.83
N MET A 432 -36.51 12.77 -11.55
CA MET A 432 -37.79 12.62 -10.87
C MET A 432 -38.41 13.97 -10.47
N HIS A 433 -37.60 15.00 -10.23
CA HIS A 433 -38.06 16.33 -9.83
C HIS A 433 -38.08 17.34 -10.99
N GLU A 434 -39.26 17.88 -11.29
CA GLU A 434 -39.50 18.88 -12.35
C GLU A 434 -38.71 20.19 -12.20
N LYS A 435 -38.25 20.51 -10.98
CA LYS A 435 -37.56 21.77 -10.64
C LYS A 435 -36.05 21.62 -10.41
N ALA A 436 -35.48 20.42 -10.58
CA ALA A 436 -34.07 20.20 -10.34
C ALA A 436 -33.19 20.84 -11.44
N LYS A 437 -32.08 21.48 -11.06
CA LYS A 437 -31.10 22.03 -12.02
C LYS A 437 -30.34 20.89 -12.71
N ALA A 438 -30.90 20.39 -13.82
CA ALA A 438 -30.36 19.26 -14.59
C ALA A 438 -28.87 19.38 -14.95
N ALA A 439 -28.36 20.61 -15.14
CA ALA A 439 -26.97 20.87 -15.50
C ALA A 439 -25.94 20.50 -14.40
N LEU A 440 -26.23 20.82 -13.12
CA LEU A 440 -25.31 20.59 -12.00
C LEU A 440 -25.18 19.09 -11.66
N VAL A 441 -26.23 18.33 -11.91
CA VAL A 441 -26.28 16.90 -11.67
C VAL A 441 -25.71 16.13 -12.87
N GLY A 442 -25.95 16.62 -14.09
CA GLY A 442 -25.32 16.11 -15.31
C GLY A 442 -23.79 16.15 -15.26
N SER A 443 -23.23 17.24 -14.73
CA SER A 443 -21.78 17.34 -14.53
C SER A 443 -21.24 16.28 -13.56
N ALA A 444 -21.95 16.00 -12.46
CA ALA A 444 -21.53 15.02 -11.47
C ALA A 444 -21.47 13.58 -12.03
N ILE A 445 -22.37 13.22 -12.93
CA ILE A 445 -22.39 11.88 -13.56
C ILE A 445 -21.33 11.78 -14.65
N ALA A 446 -21.11 12.85 -15.41
CA ALA A 446 -20.06 12.88 -16.40
C ALA A 446 -18.65 12.81 -15.78
N ILE A 447 -18.45 13.27 -14.54
CA ILE A 447 -17.21 13.06 -13.76
C ILE A 447 -16.85 11.58 -13.64
N ALA A 448 -17.87 10.74 -13.42
CA ALA A 448 -17.68 9.30 -13.18
C ALA A 448 -17.45 8.51 -14.48
N LEU A 449 -17.75 9.07 -15.66
CA LEU A 449 -17.83 8.28 -16.89
C LEU A 449 -16.91 8.76 -18.01
N ILE A 450 -16.92 10.06 -18.32
CA ILE A 450 -16.20 10.57 -19.51
C ILE A 450 -14.68 10.46 -19.34
N PRO A 451 -14.05 10.94 -18.25
CA PRO A 451 -12.60 10.82 -18.11
C PRO A 451 -12.09 9.38 -18.00
N PRO A 452 -12.73 8.47 -17.22
CA PRO A 452 -12.33 7.06 -17.23
C PRO A 452 -12.44 6.41 -18.62
N ALA A 453 -13.52 6.67 -19.36
CA ALA A 453 -13.67 6.16 -20.72
C ALA A 453 -12.64 6.76 -21.70
N ALA A 454 -12.34 8.06 -21.57
CA ALA A 454 -11.29 8.70 -22.38
C ALA A 454 -9.91 8.12 -22.06
N THR A 455 -9.64 7.86 -20.78
CA THR A 455 -8.41 7.21 -20.31
C THR A 455 -8.23 5.81 -20.92
N VAL A 456 -9.30 5.04 -21.09
CA VAL A 456 -9.26 3.75 -21.82
C VAL A 456 -8.77 3.96 -23.25
N GLY A 457 -9.31 4.95 -23.97
CA GLY A 457 -8.88 5.27 -25.33
C GLY A 457 -7.40 5.69 -25.40
N VAL A 458 -6.96 6.55 -24.47
CA VAL A 458 -5.55 6.97 -24.37
C VAL A 458 -4.64 5.79 -24.02
N ALA A 459 -5.05 4.90 -23.12
CA ALA A 459 -4.29 3.72 -22.73
C ALA A 459 -4.05 2.76 -23.90
N ILE A 460 -5.05 2.60 -24.78
CA ILE A 460 -4.91 1.85 -26.04
C ILE A 460 -3.87 2.51 -26.94
N ALA A 461 -3.89 3.85 -27.07
CA ALA A 461 -2.93 4.58 -27.90
C ALA A 461 -1.49 4.52 -27.33
N MET A 462 -1.35 4.48 -26.00
CA MET A 462 -0.08 4.33 -25.28
C MET A 462 0.44 2.89 -25.26
N LEU A 463 -0.38 1.89 -25.63
CA LEU A 463 -0.08 0.47 -25.47
C LEU A 463 0.28 0.11 -24.01
N ASN A 464 -0.39 0.71 -23.04
CA ASN A 464 -0.15 0.48 -21.60
C ASN A 464 -1.24 -0.44 -21.01
N PRO A 465 -0.95 -1.74 -20.79
CA PRO A 465 -1.97 -2.69 -20.32
C PRO A 465 -2.46 -2.40 -18.89
N SER A 466 -1.60 -1.86 -18.02
CA SER A 466 -1.96 -1.55 -16.64
C SER A 466 -2.99 -0.41 -16.59
N LEU A 467 -2.69 0.70 -17.29
CA LEU A 467 -3.60 1.82 -17.42
C LEU A 467 -4.92 1.42 -18.11
N LEU A 468 -4.84 0.55 -19.12
CA LEU A 468 -6.01 0.05 -19.85
C LEU A 468 -6.94 -0.75 -18.93
N VAL A 469 -6.40 -1.74 -18.22
CA VAL A 469 -7.20 -2.58 -17.31
C VAL A 469 -7.77 -1.75 -16.16
N GLY A 470 -6.96 -0.87 -15.55
CA GLY A 470 -7.40 -0.03 -14.46
C GLY A 470 -8.53 0.93 -14.85
N SER A 471 -8.37 1.66 -15.95
CA SER A 471 -9.38 2.61 -16.43
C SER A 471 -10.64 1.92 -16.98
N ALA A 472 -10.50 0.75 -17.62
CA ALA A 472 -11.65 -0.04 -18.07
C ALA A 472 -12.45 -0.59 -16.87
N THR A 473 -11.74 -1.01 -15.82
CA THR A 473 -12.33 -1.46 -14.56
C THR A 473 -13.08 -0.32 -13.88
N LEU A 474 -12.45 0.85 -13.73
CA LEU A 474 -13.07 2.05 -13.18
C LEU A 474 -14.35 2.42 -13.94
N THR A 475 -14.27 2.45 -15.28
CA THR A 475 -15.42 2.75 -16.15
C THR A 475 -16.55 1.74 -15.94
N THR A 476 -16.23 0.44 -15.89
CA THR A 476 -17.23 -0.63 -15.71
C THR A 476 -17.90 -0.56 -14.34
N VAL A 477 -17.11 -0.42 -13.27
CA VAL A 477 -17.63 -0.29 -11.90
C VAL A 477 -18.53 0.94 -11.78
N ASN A 478 -18.12 2.08 -12.36
CA ASN A 478 -18.91 3.30 -12.33
C ASN A 478 -20.25 3.14 -13.07
N VAL A 479 -20.26 2.48 -14.24
CA VAL A 479 -21.51 2.18 -14.96
C VAL A 479 -22.44 1.31 -14.11
N ILE A 480 -21.92 0.25 -13.49
CA ILE A 480 -22.72 -0.64 -12.63
C ILE A 480 -23.27 0.13 -11.43
N ALA A 481 -22.45 0.96 -10.79
CA ALA A 481 -22.84 1.78 -9.65
C ALA A 481 -23.94 2.80 -10.00
N LEU A 482 -23.79 3.50 -11.13
CA LEU A 482 -24.78 4.45 -11.64
C LEU A 482 -26.11 3.75 -11.93
N ILE A 483 -26.09 2.57 -12.59
CA ILE A 483 -27.29 1.78 -12.86
C ILE A 483 -27.94 1.30 -11.57
N ALA A 484 -27.16 0.80 -10.61
CA ALA A 484 -27.67 0.31 -9.33
C ALA A 484 -28.33 1.44 -8.49
N ALA A 485 -27.68 2.60 -8.40
CA ALA A 485 -28.21 3.77 -7.71
C ALA A 485 -29.47 4.31 -8.41
N GLY A 486 -29.47 4.38 -9.74
CA GLY A 486 -30.63 4.81 -10.52
C GLY A 486 -31.82 3.86 -10.37
N TYR A 487 -31.56 2.55 -10.39
CA TYR A 487 -32.56 1.50 -10.17
C TYR A 487 -33.22 1.65 -8.81
N LEU A 488 -32.41 1.78 -7.76
CA LEU A 488 -32.88 1.88 -6.39
C LEU A 488 -33.70 3.16 -6.18
N SER A 489 -33.22 4.29 -6.71
CA SER A 489 -33.92 5.57 -6.63
C SER A 489 -35.29 5.53 -7.30
N ALA A 490 -35.38 4.90 -8.48
CA ALA A 490 -36.63 4.80 -9.22
C ALA A 490 -37.66 3.93 -8.51
N LYS A 491 -37.23 2.82 -7.91
CA LYS A 491 -38.10 2.01 -7.06
C LYS A 491 -38.55 2.76 -5.82
N LEU A 492 -37.63 3.41 -5.11
CA LEU A 492 -37.94 4.19 -3.91
C LEU A 492 -38.94 5.32 -4.21
N TYR A 493 -38.80 6.00 -5.35
CA TYR A 493 -39.76 7.03 -5.75
C TYR A 493 -41.15 6.46 -6.07
N ALA A 494 -41.21 5.30 -6.74
CA ALA A 494 -42.49 4.66 -7.06
C ALA A 494 -43.28 4.27 -5.80
N ILE A 495 -42.58 3.80 -4.75
CA ILE A 495 -43.20 3.38 -3.48
C ILE A 495 -43.25 4.50 -2.43
N PHE A 496 -42.77 5.70 -2.77
CA PHE A 496 -42.66 6.82 -1.84
C PHE A 496 -43.94 7.16 -1.07
N PRO A 497 -45.16 7.12 -1.65
CA PRO A 497 -46.39 7.39 -0.91
C PRO A 497 -46.58 6.52 0.34
N VAL A 498 -46.19 5.24 0.24
CA VAL A 498 -46.27 4.31 1.38
C VAL A 498 -45.17 4.61 2.40
N ILE A 499 -43.95 4.87 1.93
CA ILE A 499 -42.83 5.24 2.82
C ILE A 499 -43.15 6.49 3.63
N GLU A 500 -43.71 7.52 2.99
CA GLU A 500 -44.08 8.78 3.64
C GLU A 500 -45.10 8.56 4.76
N LYS A 501 -46.16 7.78 4.49
CA LYS A 501 -47.18 7.42 5.49
C LYS A 501 -46.60 6.59 6.64
N VAL A 502 -45.73 5.61 6.34
CA VAL A 502 -45.01 4.83 7.36
C VAL A 502 -44.16 5.74 8.25
N PHE A 503 -43.46 6.70 7.66
CA PHE A 503 -42.59 7.62 8.39
C PHE A 503 -43.38 8.61 9.26
N GLN A 504 -44.52 9.11 8.76
CA GLN A 504 -45.45 9.92 9.54
C GLN A 504 -46.00 9.15 10.75
N GLY A 505 -46.46 7.91 10.56
CA GLY A 505 -46.93 7.07 11.68
C GLY A 505 -45.84 6.77 12.72
N LEU A 506 -44.59 6.63 12.28
CA LEU A 506 -43.42 6.54 13.15
C LEU A 506 -43.20 7.84 13.94
N GLN A 507 -43.23 9.00 13.29
CA GLN A 507 -43.08 10.30 13.95
C GLN A 507 -44.19 10.57 14.96
N GLU A 508 -45.44 10.22 14.65
CA GLU A 508 -46.59 10.34 15.54
C GLU A 508 -46.44 9.43 16.77
N SER A 509 -46.02 8.18 16.58
CA SER A 509 -45.73 7.25 17.68
C SER A 509 -44.60 7.76 18.58
N LEU A 510 -43.55 8.34 18.00
CA LEU A 510 -42.43 8.95 18.72
C LEU A 510 -42.87 10.19 19.51
N ALA A 511 -43.73 11.03 18.92
CA ALA A 511 -44.29 12.22 19.58
C ALA A 511 -45.25 11.86 20.73
N GLU A 512 -46.05 10.80 20.59
CA GLU A 512 -46.93 10.32 21.65
C GLU A 512 -46.13 9.80 22.86
N ILE A 513 -45.04 9.06 22.63
CA ILE A 513 -44.14 8.57 23.69
C ILE A 513 -43.38 9.73 24.35
N SER A 514 -42.92 10.70 23.55
CA SER A 514 -42.26 11.91 24.06
C SER A 514 -43.18 12.78 24.91
N SER A 515 -44.49 12.77 24.67
CA SER A 515 -45.47 13.55 25.45
C SER A 515 -45.93 12.84 26.73
N LYS A 516 -45.89 11.50 26.78
CA LYS A 516 -46.23 10.70 27.98
C LYS A 516 -45.12 10.62 29.05
N THR A 517 -43.88 11.03 28.75
CA THR A 517 -42.73 10.84 29.66
C THR A 517 -42.38 12.12 30.43
N SER A 518 -42.64 12.14 31.75
CA SER A 518 -42.42 13.28 32.65
C SER A 518 -41.12 13.15 33.47
N LYS A 519 -40.18 14.08 33.20
CA LYS A 519 -38.99 14.55 33.98
C LYS A 519 -37.60 13.91 33.74
N THR A 520 -36.60 14.81 33.67
CA THR A 520 -35.14 14.64 33.45
C THR A 520 -34.63 14.32 32.03
N THR A 521 -33.53 14.98 31.65
CA THR A 521 -32.88 14.91 30.33
C THR A 521 -32.36 13.50 30.00
N ALA A 522 -31.96 12.73 31.02
CA ALA A 522 -31.48 11.36 30.88
C ALA A 522 -32.61 10.38 30.52
N GLU A 523 -33.79 10.51 31.11
CA GLU A 523 -34.96 9.69 30.76
C GLU A 523 -35.48 10.00 29.35
N LYS A 524 -35.42 11.26 28.91
CA LYS A 524 -35.70 11.61 27.51
C LYS A 524 -34.72 10.96 26.54
N VAL A 525 -33.42 10.97 26.86
CA VAL A 525 -32.39 10.31 26.02
C VAL A 525 -32.61 8.80 25.99
N LEU A 526 -32.87 8.16 27.13
CA LEU A 526 -33.17 6.73 27.20
C LEU A 526 -34.47 6.35 26.48
N ALA A 527 -35.52 7.17 26.60
CA ALA A 527 -36.77 6.97 25.87
C ALA A 527 -36.60 7.16 24.36
N THR A 528 -35.79 8.14 23.93
CA THR A 528 -35.47 8.37 22.50
C THR A 528 -34.62 7.23 21.93
N ILE A 529 -33.65 6.72 22.70
CA ILE A 529 -32.83 5.56 22.30
C ILE A 529 -33.71 4.30 22.24
N GLY A 530 -34.56 4.07 23.26
CA GLY A 530 -35.49 2.96 23.30
C GLY A 530 -36.50 3.01 22.17
N SER A 531 -36.97 4.19 21.80
CA SER A 531 -37.90 4.37 20.69
C SER A 531 -37.21 4.19 19.33
N ILE A 532 -35.97 4.65 19.14
CA ILE A 532 -35.17 4.34 17.95
C ILE A 532 -34.97 2.84 17.82
N ILE A 533 -34.70 2.13 18.92
CA ILE A 533 -34.55 0.66 18.92
C ILE A 533 -35.88 -0.02 18.56
N ILE A 534 -37.00 0.39 19.16
CA ILE A 534 -38.33 -0.19 18.87
C ILE A 534 -38.75 0.11 17.42
N SER A 535 -38.54 1.33 16.93
CA SER A 535 -38.77 1.72 15.54
C SER A 535 -37.89 0.94 14.56
N SER A 536 -36.63 0.67 14.94
CA SER A 536 -35.70 -0.16 14.16
C SER A 536 -36.12 -1.62 14.15
N ILE A 537 -36.60 -2.16 15.27
CA ILE A 537 -37.15 -3.52 15.38
C ILE A 537 -38.45 -3.65 14.58
N TRP A 538 -39.34 -2.65 14.64
CA TRP A 538 -40.58 -2.63 13.87
C TRP A 538 -40.29 -2.55 12.36
N PHE A 539 -39.39 -1.66 11.94
CA PHE A 539 -38.92 -1.56 10.55
C PHE A 539 -38.26 -2.87 10.09
N LEU A 540 -37.39 -3.46 10.93
CA LEU A 540 -36.76 -4.76 10.67
C LEU A 540 -37.81 -5.87 10.59
N SER A 541 -38.87 -5.82 11.40
CA SER A 541 -39.98 -6.79 11.38
C SER A 541 -40.84 -6.69 10.12
N ILE A 542 -41.04 -5.47 9.59
CA ILE A 542 -41.70 -5.23 8.31
C ILE A 542 -40.80 -5.71 7.18
N TRP A 543 -39.52 -5.39 7.23
CA TRP A 543 -38.52 -5.87 6.27
C TRP A 543 -38.43 -7.40 6.23
N LEU A 544 -38.40 -8.05 7.40
CA LEU A 544 -38.49 -9.50 7.52
C LEU A 544 -39.83 -10.01 7.00
N ARG A 545 -40.95 -9.35 7.30
CA ARG A 545 -42.28 -9.75 6.79
C ARG A 545 -42.43 -9.58 5.29
N VAL A 546 -41.84 -8.57 4.66
CA VAL A 546 -41.80 -8.44 3.20
C VAL A 546 -40.93 -9.55 2.60
N ALA A 547 -39.80 -9.86 3.23
CA ALA A 547 -38.94 -10.98 2.84
C ALA A 547 -39.60 -12.36 3.06
N ILE A 548 -40.50 -12.50 4.06
CA ILE A 548 -41.23 -13.72 4.42
C ILE A 548 -42.57 -13.84 3.63
N GLY A 549 -43.27 -12.74 3.37
CA GLY A 549 -44.52 -12.67 2.59
C GLY A 549 -44.32 -13.11 1.14
N LEU A 550 -43.12 -12.85 0.61
CA LEU A 550 -42.53 -13.42 -0.59
C LEU A 550 -42.57 -14.98 -0.67
N LEU A 551 -42.75 -15.67 0.47
CA LEU A 551 -42.78 -17.14 0.57
C LEU A 551 -44.17 -17.73 0.81
N GLY A 552 -45.24 -16.92 0.76
CA GLY A 552 -46.63 -17.40 0.69
C GLY A 552 -47.02 -18.42 1.77
N GLY A 553 -47.33 -17.95 2.98
CA GLY A 553 -47.97 -18.77 4.02
C GLY A 553 -47.19 -20.01 4.51
N LEU A 554 -45.92 -20.16 4.15
CA LEU A 554 -45.11 -21.31 4.54
C LEU A 554 -44.52 -21.14 5.94
N SER A 555 -44.55 -22.23 6.72
CA SER A 555 -43.85 -22.31 8.02
C SER A 555 -42.36 -21.94 7.87
N ILE A 556 -41.77 -21.34 8.91
CA ILE A 556 -40.35 -20.89 8.96
C ILE A 556 -39.39 -21.96 8.42
N ALA A 557 -39.65 -23.24 8.71
CA ALA A 557 -38.85 -24.37 8.22
C ALA A 557 -38.95 -24.60 6.70
N GLN A 558 -40.12 -24.41 6.09
CA GLN A 558 -40.33 -24.55 4.64
C GLN A 558 -39.82 -23.32 3.87
N ALA A 559 -39.98 -22.13 4.46
CA ALA A 559 -39.38 -20.89 3.99
C ALA A 559 -37.85 -20.98 3.97
N LEU A 560 -37.23 -21.45 5.07
CA LEU A 560 -35.79 -21.75 5.15
C LEU A 560 -35.37 -22.80 4.11
N LYS A 561 -36.18 -23.84 3.87
CA LYS A 561 -35.87 -24.87 2.88
C LYS A 561 -35.96 -24.36 1.44
N SER A 562 -36.88 -23.45 1.14
CA SER A 562 -37.06 -22.79 -0.16
C SER A 562 -35.95 -21.76 -0.44
N MET A 563 -35.67 -20.92 0.55
CA MET A 563 -34.60 -19.94 0.54
C MET A 563 -33.25 -20.65 0.45
N ALA A 564 -33.00 -21.65 1.29
CA ALA A 564 -31.81 -22.51 1.17
C ALA A 564 -31.73 -23.12 -0.22
N ARG A 565 -32.81 -23.59 -0.85
CA ARG A 565 -32.73 -24.17 -2.20
C ARG A 565 -32.40 -23.13 -3.29
N ARG A 566 -32.89 -21.90 -3.21
CA ARG A 566 -32.60 -20.81 -4.17
C ARG A 566 -31.23 -20.16 -3.93
N VAL A 567 -30.87 -19.95 -2.67
CA VAL A 567 -29.57 -19.44 -2.21
C VAL A 567 -28.48 -20.47 -2.48
N THR A 568 -28.70 -21.76 -2.19
CA THR A 568 -27.77 -22.83 -2.56
C THR A 568 -27.64 -22.93 -4.09
N PHE A 569 -28.71 -22.74 -4.86
CA PHE A 569 -28.64 -22.75 -6.32
C PHE A 569 -27.79 -21.60 -6.91
N LEU A 570 -27.74 -20.44 -6.25
CA LEU A 570 -26.92 -19.28 -6.65
C LEU A 570 -25.51 -19.28 -6.04
N LEU A 571 -25.35 -19.73 -4.79
CA LEU A 571 -24.07 -19.73 -4.05
C LEU A 571 -23.25 -21.01 -4.24
N LEU A 572 -23.87 -22.17 -4.50
CA LEU A 572 -23.13 -23.42 -4.68
C LEU A 572 -22.11 -23.36 -5.83
N PRO A 573 -22.38 -22.73 -6.99
CA PRO A 573 -21.36 -22.51 -8.03
C PRO A 573 -20.17 -21.67 -7.55
N LEU A 574 -20.44 -20.65 -6.72
CA LEU A 574 -19.43 -19.75 -6.15
C LEU A 574 -18.59 -20.43 -5.07
N LEU A 575 -19.23 -21.19 -4.16
CA LEU A 575 -18.59 -21.97 -3.11
C LEU A 575 -17.77 -23.12 -3.68
N LEU A 576 -18.24 -23.79 -4.75
CA LEU A 576 -17.43 -24.81 -5.44
C LEU A 576 -16.19 -24.20 -6.09
N ALA A 577 -16.34 -23.05 -6.77
CA ALA A 577 -15.21 -22.33 -7.35
C ALA A 577 -14.19 -21.88 -6.28
N TRP A 578 -14.68 -21.44 -5.11
CA TRP A 578 -13.86 -21.07 -3.96
C TRP A 578 -13.09 -22.26 -3.36
N VAL A 579 -13.74 -23.41 -3.14
CA VAL A 579 -13.09 -24.63 -2.63
C VAL A 579 -12.06 -25.18 -3.62
N ILE A 580 -12.38 -25.18 -4.93
CA ILE A 580 -11.43 -25.63 -5.97
C ILE A 580 -10.24 -24.66 -6.08
N GLY A 581 -10.48 -23.35 -6.03
CA GLY A 581 -9.43 -22.33 -5.98
C GLY A 581 -8.50 -22.50 -4.76
N ALA A 582 -9.08 -22.76 -3.58
CA ALA A 582 -8.33 -23.02 -2.35
C ALA A 582 -7.43 -24.26 -2.48
N VAL A 583 -7.95 -25.39 -3.00
CA VAL A 583 -7.15 -26.62 -3.20
C VAL A 583 -5.99 -26.40 -4.17
N VAL A 584 -6.21 -25.67 -5.28
CA VAL A 584 -5.17 -25.35 -6.29
C VAL A 584 -4.10 -24.37 -5.75
N SER A 585 -4.45 -23.54 -4.76
CA SER A 585 -3.53 -22.62 -4.07
C SER A 585 -2.67 -23.26 -2.96
N THR A 586 -2.99 -24.49 -2.53
CA THR A 586 -2.21 -25.20 -1.49
C THR A 586 -1.09 -26.09 -2.08
N ASN A 587 -0.16 -26.56 -1.23
CA ASN A 587 0.93 -27.49 -1.60
C ASN A 587 0.46 -28.81 -2.25
N ILE A 588 -0.84 -29.13 -2.23
CA ILE A 588 -1.45 -30.25 -2.96
C ILE A 588 -1.19 -30.15 -4.47
N SER A 589 -1.14 -28.93 -5.03
CA SER A 589 -0.83 -28.71 -6.44
C SER A 589 0.59 -29.18 -6.81
N ALA A 590 1.55 -29.05 -5.89
CA ALA A 590 2.92 -29.52 -6.06
C ALA A 590 2.97 -31.05 -6.12
N TYR A 591 2.18 -31.76 -5.31
CA TYR A 591 2.08 -33.22 -5.38
C TYR A 591 1.39 -33.70 -6.66
N ILE A 592 0.29 -33.08 -7.08
CA ILE A 592 -0.39 -33.41 -8.35
C ILE A 592 0.56 -33.17 -9.54
N SER A 593 1.33 -32.08 -9.50
CA SER A 593 2.34 -31.81 -10.51
C SER A 593 3.55 -32.73 -10.44
N ALA A 594 3.97 -33.17 -9.26
CA ALA A 594 5.05 -34.13 -9.12
C ALA A 594 4.65 -35.50 -9.68
N VAL A 595 3.38 -35.91 -9.49
CA VAL A 595 2.83 -37.12 -10.11
C VAL A 595 2.71 -36.96 -11.63
N HIS A 596 2.17 -35.84 -12.11
CA HIS A 596 2.06 -35.56 -13.54
C HIS A 596 3.44 -35.45 -14.21
N GLY A 597 4.37 -34.71 -13.62
CA GLY A 597 5.75 -34.56 -14.07
C GLY A 597 6.54 -35.85 -14.01
N GLY A 598 6.35 -36.68 -12.97
CA GLY A 598 6.93 -38.02 -12.89
C GLY A 598 6.42 -38.94 -14.00
N LEU A 599 5.12 -38.93 -14.28
CA LEU A 599 4.54 -39.70 -15.38
C LEU A 599 4.95 -39.17 -16.77
N VAL A 600 5.09 -37.86 -16.93
CA VAL A 600 5.60 -37.24 -18.15
C VAL A 600 7.09 -37.56 -18.34
N SER A 601 7.89 -37.58 -17.27
CA SER A 601 9.31 -37.94 -17.33
C SER A 601 9.57 -39.38 -17.77
N LEU A 602 8.59 -40.29 -17.62
CA LEU A 602 8.67 -41.64 -18.21
C LEU A 602 8.76 -41.58 -19.76
N PHE A 603 8.16 -40.56 -20.41
CA PHE A 603 8.34 -40.33 -21.84
C PHE A 603 9.77 -39.87 -22.16
N ASP A 604 10.39 -39.08 -21.28
CA ASP A 604 11.80 -38.69 -21.43
C ASP A 604 12.76 -39.87 -21.21
N TYR A 605 12.41 -40.84 -20.34
CA TYR A 605 13.14 -42.10 -20.19
C TYR A 605 12.93 -43.08 -21.36
N MET A 606 11.85 -42.93 -22.13
CA MET A 606 11.68 -43.61 -23.43
C MET A 606 12.50 -42.96 -24.55
N SER A 607 13.22 -41.85 -24.27
CA SER A 607 14.06 -41.17 -25.25
C SER A 607 15.23 -41.97 -25.86
N PRO A 608 15.76 -43.07 -25.29
CA PRO A 608 16.74 -43.91 -25.99
C PRO A 608 16.19 -44.51 -27.30
N LEU A 609 14.87 -44.77 -27.38
CA LEU A 609 14.19 -45.16 -28.62
C LEU A 609 14.05 -43.97 -29.59
N THR A 610 13.89 -42.75 -29.09
CA THR A 610 13.85 -41.53 -29.91
C THR A 610 15.21 -41.12 -30.46
N LEU A 611 16.31 -41.50 -29.78
CA LEU A 611 17.68 -41.32 -30.28
C LEU A 611 17.92 -42.11 -31.58
N PHE A 612 17.31 -43.29 -31.74
CA PHE A 612 17.40 -44.09 -32.97
C PHE A 612 16.71 -43.44 -34.19
N PHE A 613 15.72 -42.58 -33.95
CA PHE A 613 14.96 -41.87 -34.99
C PHE A 613 15.29 -40.37 -35.07
N ARG A 614 16.27 -39.89 -34.28
CA ARG A 614 16.63 -38.47 -34.17
C ARG A 614 17.18 -37.89 -35.48
N ASP A 615 17.79 -38.74 -36.31
CA ASP A 615 18.27 -38.36 -37.64
C ASP A 615 17.13 -38.23 -38.67
N PHE A 616 15.91 -38.70 -38.35
CA PHE A 616 14.76 -38.72 -39.26
C PHE A 616 13.60 -37.81 -38.80
N LEU A 617 13.48 -37.52 -37.51
CA LEU A 617 12.39 -36.73 -36.94
C LEU A 617 12.94 -35.44 -36.29
N THR A 618 12.78 -34.31 -36.98
CA THR A 618 13.06 -32.98 -36.41
C THR A 618 12.05 -32.66 -35.29
N ALA A 619 12.40 -31.73 -34.38
CA ALA A 619 11.54 -31.32 -33.26
C ALA A 619 10.12 -30.89 -33.71
N ASP A 620 10.01 -30.32 -34.90
CA ASP A 620 8.74 -29.91 -35.51
C ASP A 620 7.87 -31.10 -35.94
N VAL A 621 8.48 -32.22 -36.35
CA VAL A 621 7.73 -33.44 -36.74
C VAL A 621 7.18 -34.16 -35.50
N LEU A 622 7.91 -34.17 -34.39
CA LEU A 622 7.44 -34.71 -33.11
C LEU A 622 6.28 -33.89 -32.54
N LEU A 623 6.36 -32.56 -32.61
CA LEU A 623 5.29 -31.66 -32.17
C LEU A 623 4.02 -31.84 -33.03
N THR A 624 4.17 -31.97 -34.35
CA THR A 624 3.02 -32.21 -35.25
C THR A 624 2.38 -33.58 -35.02
N LEU A 625 3.17 -34.64 -34.81
CA LEU A 625 2.65 -35.96 -34.45
C LEU A 625 1.91 -35.94 -33.09
N ALA A 626 2.42 -35.21 -32.11
CA ALA A 626 1.79 -35.08 -30.79
C ALA A 626 0.48 -34.25 -30.85
N LEU A 627 0.41 -33.23 -31.71
CA LEU A 627 -0.82 -32.50 -32.01
C LEU A 627 -1.86 -33.38 -32.71
N ILE A 628 -1.44 -34.21 -33.68
CA ILE A 628 -2.31 -35.18 -34.35
C ILE A 628 -2.84 -36.21 -33.34
N ALA A 629 -1.98 -36.74 -32.47
CA ALA A 629 -2.36 -37.68 -31.42
C ALA A 629 -3.36 -37.04 -30.43
N THR A 630 -3.15 -35.78 -30.04
CA THR A 630 -4.07 -35.01 -29.18
C THR A 630 -5.44 -34.88 -29.85
N ALA A 631 -5.48 -34.51 -31.14
CA ALA A 631 -6.74 -34.38 -31.88
C ALA A 631 -7.50 -35.71 -32.00
N ILE A 632 -6.79 -36.81 -32.24
CA ILE A 632 -7.36 -38.17 -32.28
C ILE A 632 -7.93 -38.55 -30.90
N LEU A 633 -7.19 -38.31 -29.82
CA LEU A 633 -7.61 -38.63 -28.45
C LEU A 633 -8.84 -37.80 -28.03
N VAL A 634 -8.92 -36.52 -28.39
CA VAL A 634 -10.11 -35.70 -28.18
C VAL A 634 -11.32 -36.32 -28.90
N ARG A 635 -11.16 -36.68 -30.17
CA ARG A 635 -12.25 -37.29 -30.97
C ARG A 635 -12.72 -38.62 -30.38
N LEU A 636 -11.79 -39.48 -29.97
CA LEU A 636 -12.09 -40.78 -29.36
C LEU A 636 -12.82 -40.61 -28.02
N THR A 637 -12.32 -39.72 -27.16
CA THR A 637 -12.93 -39.41 -25.85
C THR A 637 -14.37 -38.90 -26.01
N LEU A 638 -14.63 -38.02 -26.98
CA LEU A 638 -15.96 -37.50 -27.26
C LEU A 638 -16.90 -38.57 -27.87
N SER A 639 -16.39 -39.41 -28.77
CA SER A 639 -17.20 -40.45 -29.42
C SER A 639 -17.62 -41.56 -28.46
N GLU A 640 -16.70 -42.06 -27.62
CA GLU A 640 -17.00 -43.05 -26.59
C GLU A 640 -17.78 -42.41 -25.43
N GLY A 641 -17.59 -41.11 -25.16
CA GLY A 641 -18.41 -40.36 -24.20
C GLY A 641 -19.88 -40.30 -24.62
N ALA A 642 -20.15 -40.15 -25.92
CA ALA A 642 -21.51 -40.20 -26.44
C ALA A 642 -22.14 -41.60 -26.33
N LYS A 643 -21.35 -42.67 -26.57
CA LYS A 643 -21.79 -44.07 -26.40
C LYS A 643 -22.00 -44.45 -24.93
N ALA A 644 -21.13 -43.99 -24.04
CA ALA A 644 -21.22 -44.16 -22.58
C ALA A 644 -22.44 -43.47 -21.96
N ARG A 645 -22.95 -42.45 -22.66
CA ARG A 645 -24.17 -41.72 -22.30
C ARG A 645 -25.44 -42.42 -22.79
N SER A 646 -25.41 -43.05 -23.96
CA SER A 646 -26.59 -43.69 -24.56
C SER A 646 -26.76 -45.16 -24.13
N SER A 647 -25.67 -45.85 -23.82
CA SER A 647 -25.68 -47.22 -23.33
C SER A 647 -25.43 -47.25 -21.82
N GLY A 648 -26.23 -48.05 -21.08
CA GLY A 648 -26.00 -48.29 -19.65
C GLY A 648 -24.77 -49.16 -19.36
N ASP A 649 -24.02 -49.55 -20.38
CA ASP A 649 -22.91 -50.49 -20.33
C ASP A 649 -21.64 -49.86 -19.72
N LYS A 650 -20.84 -50.66 -19.01
CA LYS A 650 -19.61 -50.22 -18.35
C LYS A 650 -18.45 -50.08 -19.33
N GLY A 651 -18.46 -50.81 -20.45
CA GLY A 651 -17.36 -50.83 -21.43
C GLY A 651 -16.99 -49.44 -21.99
N PRO A 652 -17.94 -48.67 -22.54
CA PRO A 652 -17.66 -47.32 -23.05
C PRO A 652 -17.15 -46.35 -21.99
N LYS A 653 -17.60 -46.47 -20.72
CA LYS A 653 -17.13 -45.62 -19.60
C LYS A 653 -15.65 -45.87 -19.28
N VAL A 654 -15.21 -47.13 -19.33
CA VAL A 654 -13.80 -47.49 -19.13
C VAL A 654 -12.93 -46.93 -20.26
N ARG A 655 -13.38 -47.03 -21.52
CA ARG A 655 -12.64 -46.46 -22.66
C ARG A 655 -12.53 -44.93 -22.60
N VAL A 656 -13.58 -44.23 -22.16
CA VAL A 656 -13.53 -42.79 -21.92
C VAL A 656 -12.47 -42.46 -20.88
N ALA A 657 -12.42 -43.18 -19.75
CA ALA A 657 -11.41 -42.94 -18.71
C ALA A 657 -9.98 -43.13 -19.25
N ILE A 658 -9.74 -44.20 -20.02
CA ILE A 658 -8.44 -44.48 -20.64
C ILE A 658 -8.04 -43.38 -21.62
N TYR A 659 -8.92 -42.99 -22.54
CA TYR A 659 -8.61 -41.95 -23.53
C TYR A 659 -8.45 -40.57 -22.88
N SER A 660 -9.15 -40.30 -21.79
CA SER A 660 -9.00 -39.04 -21.02
C SER A 660 -7.66 -38.97 -20.31
N LEU A 661 -7.19 -40.10 -19.75
CA LEU A 661 -5.87 -40.19 -19.12
C LEU A 661 -4.74 -40.04 -20.15
N LEU A 662 -4.89 -40.67 -21.31
CA LEU A 662 -3.94 -40.50 -22.42
C LEU A 662 -3.94 -39.07 -22.96
N LEU A 663 -5.13 -38.47 -23.11
CA LEU A 663 -5.28 -37.07 -23.50
C LEU A 663 -4.59 -36.15 -22.49
N TRP A 664 -4.78 -36.40 -21.20
CA TRP A 664 -4.15 -35.67 -20.10
C TRP A 664 -2.62 -35.71 -20.18
N LEU A 665 -2.03 -36.89 -20.41
CA LEU A 665 -0.57 -37.04 -20.53
C LEU A 665 0.00 -36.39 -21.80
N VAL A 666 -0.60 -36.64 -22.96
CA VAL A 666 -0.10 -36.13 -24.25
C VAL A 666 -0.20 -34.60 -24.29
N SER A 667 -1.32 -34.04 -23.85
CA SER A 667 -1.50 -32.58 -23.78
C SER A 667 -0.58 -31.92 -22.76
N GLY A 668 -0.34 -32.56 -21.60
CA GLY A 668 0.59 -32.08 -20.58
C GLY A 668 2.05 -32.04 -21.05
N TYR A 669 2.44 -32.97 -21.91
CA TYR A 669 3.74 -32.98 -22.58
C TYR A 669 3.83 -31.88 -23.66
N VAL A 670 2.86 -31.84 -24.59
CA VAL A 670 2.83 -30.87 -25.71
C VAL A 670 2.82 -29.43 -25.23
N LEU A 671 2.06 -29.13 -24.18
CA LEU A 671 1.90 -27.77 -23.66
C LEU A 671 2.98 -27.39 -22.62
N GLY A 672 3.86 -28.32 -22.23
CA GLY A 672 4.89 -28.07 -21.22
C GLY A 672 4.34 -27.73 -19.83
N ILE A 673 3.06 -28.01 -19.57
CA ILE A 673 2.33 -27.55 -18.39
C ILE A 673 2.88 -28.19 -17.10
N HIS A 674 3.46 -29.38 -17.18
CA HIS A 674 4.09 -30.08 -16.05
C HIS A 674 5.25 -29.29 -15.40
N LYS A 675 5.83 -28.31 -16.10
CA LYS A 675 6.87 -27.41 -15.55
C LYS A 675 6.31 -26.38 -14.57
N PHE A 676 4.99 -26.21 -14.51
CA PHE A 676 4.31 -25.22 -13.69
C PHE A 676 3.27 -25.90 -12.80
N PRO A 677 3.59 -26.15 -11.51
CA PRO A 677 2.78 -27.04 -10.67
C PRO A 677 1.31 -26.70 -10.52
N HIS A 678 1.01 -25.41 -10.34
CA HIS A 678 -0.37 -24.93 -10.20
C HIS A 678 -1.13 -24.95 -11.53
N VAL A 679 -0.46 -24.72 -12.66
CA VAL A 679 -1.06 -24.78 -14.00
C VAL A 679 -1.38 -26.24 -14.37
N SER A 680 -0.48 -27.17 -14.02
CA SER A 680 -0.69 -28.60 -14.16
C SER A 680 -1.88 -29.11 -13.36
N ALA A 681 -1.98 -28.76 -12.08
CA ALA A 681 -3.12 -29.15 -11.25
C ALA A 681 -4.45 -28.59 -11.79
N ALA A 682 -4.46 -27.30 -12.17
CA ALA A 682 -5.63 -26.63 -12.72
C ALA A 682 -6.09 -27.25 -14.05
N TYR A 683 -5.16 -27.52 -14.96
CA TYR A 683 -5.43 -28.16 -16.24
C TYR A 683 -6.03 -29.56 -16.06
N SER A 684 -5.45 -30.35 -15.15
CA SER A 684 -5.90 -31.71 -14.82
C SER A 684 -7.36 -31.71 -14.34
N ILE A 685 -7.67 -30.86 -13.36
CA ILE A 685 -9.02 -30.75 -12.77
C ILE A 685 -10.04 -30.30 -13.82
N LEU A 686 -9.67 -29.35 -14.69
CA LEU A 686 -10.52 -28.84 -15.76
C LEU A 686 -10.85 -29.94 -16.79
N LEU A 687 -9.83 -30.65 -17.26
CA LEU A 687 -9.99 -31.72 -18.25
C LEU A 687 -10.91 -32.83 -17.73
N PHE A 688 -10.67 -33.32 -16.51
CA PHE A 688 -11.52 -34.35 -15.90
C PHE A 688 -12.95 -33.86 -15.64
N SER A 689 -13.14 -32.60 -15.26
CA SER A 689 -14.47 -32.01 -15.00
C SER A 689 -15.32 -31.93 -16.27
N VAL A 690 -14.73 -31.48 -17.39
CA VAL A 690 -15.42 -31.39 -18.68
C VAL A 690 -15.82 -32.78 -19.18
N ILE A 691 -14.93 -33.76 -19.04
CA ILE A 691 -15.15 -35.14 -19.48
C ILE A 691 -16.23 -35.83 -18.63
N LEU A 692 -16.27 -35.58 -17.32
CA LEU A 692 -17.28 -36.12 -16.40
C LEU A 692 -18.68 -35.57 -16.73
N VAL A 693 -18.80 -34.27 -16.98
CA VAL A 693 -20.05 -33.62 -17.38
C VAL A 693 -20.52 -34.15 -18.75
N TYR A 694 -19.58 -34.36 -19.66
CA TYR A 694 -19.88 -34.86 -20.99
C TYR A 694 -20.28 -36.35 -21.01
N SER A 695 -19.65 -37.20 -20.20
CA SER A 695 -19.93 -38.65 -20.19
C SER A 695 -21.14 -39.07 -19.32
N SER A 696 -21.59 -38.23 -18.39
CA SER A 696 -22.68 -38.59 -17.46
C SER A 696 -24.09 -38.40 -18.03
N GLN A 697 -24.86 -39.48 -18.10
CA GLN A 697 -26.26 -39.49 -18.55
C GLN A 697 -27.20 -38.76 -17.57
N PHE A 698 -26.94 -38.87 -16.26
CA PHE A 698 -27.74 -38.26 -15.19
C PHE A 698 -27.68 -36.73 -15.21
N LEU A 699 -26.49 -36.16 -15.41
CA LEU A 699 -26.29 -34.70 -15.47
C LEU A 699 -26.94 -34.08 -16.71
N TRP A 700 -27.07 -34.85 -17.80
CA TRP A 700 -27.60 -34.38 -19.08
C TRP A 700 -29.13 -34.51 -19.21
N ALA A 701 -29.77 -35.37 -18.41
CA ALA A 701 -31.22 -35.60 -18.44
C ALA A 701 -32.05 -34.44 -17.84
N ARG A 702 -31.47 -33.57 -17.01
CA ARG A 702 -32.17 -32.44 -16.32
C ARG A 702 -32.01 -31.07 -17.04
N ARG A 703 -32.20 -31.01 -18.36
CA ARG A 703 -31.77 -29.87 -19.22
C ARG A 703 -32.44 -28.51 -18.93
N LYS A 704 -31.61 -27.55 -18.48
CA LYS A 704 -31.33 -26.20 -19.06
C LYS A 704 -30.52 -25.34 -18.07
N LYS A 705 -30.62 -25.61 -16.76
CA LYS A 705 -29.92 -24.88 -15.70
C LYS A 705 -28.50 -25.41 -15.44
N ILE A 706 -28.28 -26.72 -15.54
CA ILE A 706 -27.01 -27.38 -15.12
C ILE A 706 -25.85 -27.19 -16.11
N ALA A 707 -26.12 -27.15 -17.43
CA ALA A 707 -25.10 -26.81 -18.43
C ALA A 707 -24.68 -25.34 -18.38
N LEU A 708 -25.59 -24.45 -17.97
CA LEU A 708 -25.35 -23.02 -17.83
C LEU A 708 -24.48 -22.70 -16.59
N TYR A 709 -24.73 -23.36 -15.45
CA TYR A 709 -23.83 -23.25 -14.27
C TYR A 709 -22.48 -23.92 -14.49
N GLY A 710 -22.43 -25.04 -15.21
CA GLY A 710 -21.16 -25.66 -15.61
C GLY A 710 -20.30 -24.75 -16.49
N PHE A 711 -20.94 -23.98 -17.38
CA PHE A 711 -20.26 -23.00 -18.25
C PHE A 711 -19.81 -21.75 -17.48
N ILE A 712 -20.61 -21.23 -16.54
CA ILE A 712 -20.25 -20.03 -15.74
C ILE A 712 -19.16 -20.32 -14.71
N VAL A 713 -19.19 -21.50 -14.07
CA VAL A 713 -18.10 -21.97 -13.19
C VAL A 713 -16.83 -22.25 -13.98
N PHE A 714 -16.95 -22.77 -15.21
CA PHE A 714 -15.85 -22.93 -16.14
C PHE A 714 -15.20 -21.59 -16.51
N THR A 715 -15.96 -20.56 -16.86
CA THR A 715 -15.42 -19.23 -17.21
C THR A 715 -14.76 -18.51 -16.02
N PHE A 716 -15.29 -18.64 -14.81
CA PHE A 716 -14.68 -18.06 -13.60
C PHE A 716 -13.42 -18.80 -13.13
N LEU A 717 -13.35 -20.11 -13.31
CA LEU A 717 -12.14 -20.88 -13.05
C LEU A 717 -11.00 -20.45 -14.00
N THR A 718 -11.28 -20.30 -15.30
CA THR A 718 -10.26 -19.90 -16.28
C THR A 718 -9.74 -18.47 -16.03
N LEU A 719 -10.59 -17.57 -15.52
CA LEU A 719 -10.20 -16.20 -15.15
C LEU A 719 -9.37 -16.15 -13.86
N MET A 720 -9.71 -16.93 -12.82
CA MET A 720 -8.95 -16.98 -11.56
C MET A 720 -7.59 -17.69 -11.71
N ILE A 721 -7.52 -18.74 -12.53
CA ILE A 721 -6.27 -19.50 -12.76
C ILE A 721 -5.22 -18.66 -13.50
N HIS A 722 -5.62 -17.73 -14.37
CA HIS A 722 -4.71 -16.75 -14.98
C HIS A 722 -4.32 -15.60 -14.04
N SER A 723 -5.18 -15.24 -13.08
CA SER A 723 -5.00 -14.02 -12.27
C SER A 723 -4.27 -14.23 -10.93
N ALA A 724 -4.23 -15.44 -10.36
CA ALA A 724 -3.63 -15.68 -9.04
C ALA A 724 -2.23 -16.34 -9.09
N ALA A 725 -2.03 -17.38 -9.91
CA ALA A 725 -0.83 -18.22 -9.80
C ALA A 725 0.43 -17.68 -10.52
N ALA A 726 0.27 -16.81 -11.53
CA ALA A 726 1.39 -16.12 -12.17
C ALA A 726 1.89 -14.92 -11.35
N PHE A 727 1.13 -14.47 -10.33
CA PHE A 727 1.43 -13.26 -9.58
C PHE A 727 1.95 -13.54 -8.15
N GLU A 728 1.48 -14.60 -7.48
CA GLU A 728 1.94 -14.95 -6.13
C GLU A 728 3.37 -15.55 -6.09
N SER A 729 3.77 -16.36 -7.06
CA SER A 729 5.06 -17.09 -6.97
C SER A 729 6.29 -16.21 -7.22
N VAL A 730 6.12 -15.07 -7.91
CA VAL A 730 7.24 -14.16 -8.22
C VAL A 730 7.23 -12.90 -7.35
N ARG A 731 6.06 -12.39 -6.94
CA ARG A 731 5.97 -11.02 -6.40
C ARG A 731 5.62 -10.89 -4.91
N ALA A 732 5.12 -11.96 -4.27
CA ALA A 732 4.93 -12.03 -2.83
C ALA A 732 6.26 -12.03 -2.03
N ALA A 733 7.39 -12.26 -2.71
CA ALA A 733 8.72 -12.07 -2.14
C ALA A 733 9.28 -10.64 -2.29
N GLU A 734 8.80 -9.83 -3.25
CA GLU A 734 9.47 -8.60 -3.71
C GLU A 734 8.81 -7.27 -3.27
N THR A 735 7.50 -7.21 -3.00
CA THR A 735 6.80 -5.90 -2.88
C THR A 735 6.40 -5.49 -1.46
N LEU A 736 6.34 -6.42 -0.50
CA LEU A 736 5.96 -6.11 0.90
C LEU A 736 7.16 -5.81 1.81
N ARG A 737 8.38 -5.83 1.27
CA ARG A 737 9.62 -5.53 2.02
C ARG A 737 10.47 -4.43 1.41
N THR A 738 10.04 -3.74 0.35
CA THR A 738 10.92 -2.81 -0.38
C THR A 738 10.86 -1.36 0.07
N GLU A 739 9.75 -0.76 0.49
CA GLU A 739 9.79 0.69 0.83
C GLU A 739 10.66 0.99 2.06
N ASN A 740 10.47 0.27 3.17
CA ASN A 740 11.30 0.48 4.36
C ASN A 740 12.74 0.04 4.12
N VAL A 741 12.95 -1.04 3.36
CA VAL A 741 14.32 -1.48 3.06
C VAL A 741 15.01 -0.54 2.09
N VAL A 742 14.34 -0.05 1.05
CA VAL A 742 14.88 0.97 0.14
C VAL A 742 15.18 2.24 0.91
N LYS A 743 14.35 2.66 1.87
CA LYS A 743 14.63 3.81 2.74
C LYS A 743 15.85 3.58 3.62
N ILE A 744 15.95 2.42 4.28
CA ILE A 744 17.11 2.05 5.12
C ILE A 744 18.38 1.98 4.27
N VAL A 745 18.32 1.30 3.12
CA VAL A 745 19.44 1.16 2.19
C VAL A 745 19.86 2.53 1.65
N ARG A 746 18.91 3.37 1.25
CA ARG A 746 19.17 4.75 0.82
C ARG A 746 19.84 5.56 1.91
N GLY A 747 19.32 5.53 3.14
CA GLY A 747 19.88 6.27 4.27
C GLY A 747 21.30 5.83 4.65
N VAL A 748 21.53 4.51 4.70
CA VAL A 748 22.86 3.94 4.99
C VAL A 748 23.84 4.25 3.88
N VAL A 749 23.49 4.00 2.60
CA VAL A 749 24.38 4.29 1.47
C VAL A 749 24.67 5.79 1.37
N ALA A 750 23.66 6.66 1.56
CA ALA A 750 23.84 8.10 1.57
C ALA A 750 24.79 8.55 2.70
N SER A 751 24.64 7.99 3.90
CA SER A 751 25.52 8.29 5.03
C SER A 751 26.97 7.88 4.75
N TYR A 752 27.18 6.66 4.22
CA TYR A 752 28.53 6.17 3.90
C TYR A 752 29.16 6.89 2.70
N ALA A 753 28.35 7.42 1.79
CA ALA A 753 28.78 8.28 0.69
C ALA A 753 28.87 9.77 1.09
N GLY A 754 28.46 10.14 2.31
CA GLY A 754 28.39 11.52 2.77
C GLY A 754 27.50 12.44 1.91
N VAL A 755 26.48 11.90 1.26
CA VAL A 755 25.51 12.65 0.45
C VAL A 755 24.15 12.67 1.15
N MET A 756 23.20 13.40 0.56
CA MET A 756 21.83 13.35 1.02
C MET A 756 21.10 12.09 0.56
N PRO A 757 20.11 11.59 1.32
CA PRO A 757 19.27 10.48 0.90
C PRO A 757 18.60 10.72 -0.46
N GLU A 758 18.18 11.95 -0.77
CA GLU A 758 17.56 12.32 -2.05
C GLU A 758 18.49 12.12 -3.25
N ASP A 759 19.81 12.20 -3.02
CA ASP A 759 20.85 12.00 -4.02
C ASP A 759 21.21 10.51 -4.21
N VAL A 760 20.45 9.59 -3.62
CA VAL A 760 20.68 8.13 -3.76
C VAL A 760 19.41 7.42 -4.22
N ASN A 761 19.48 6.84 -5.41
CA ASN A 761 18.42 5.98 -5.92
C ASN A 761 18.80 4.51 -5.74
N VAL A 762 17.89 3.71 -5.18
CA VAL A 762 18.15 2.31 -4.85
C VAL A 762 17.16 1.42 -5.56
N THR A 763 17.68 0.39 -6.24
CA THR A 763 16.89 -0.68 -6.84
C THR A 763 17.35 -2.01 -6.26
N LEU A 764 16.40 -2.81 -5.78
CA LEU A 764 16.64 -4.16 -5.24
C LEU A 764 16.33 -5.20 -6.33
N SER A 765 17.22 -6.17 -6.51
CA SER A 765 17.00 -7.38 -7.29
C SER A 765 17.36 -8.61 -6.44
N ILE A 766 16.73 -9.76 -6.67
CA ILE A 766 16.98 -10.99 -5.90
C ILE A 766 17.51 -12.07 -6.85
N SER A 767 18.64 -12.69 -6.50
CA SER A 767 19.25 -13.76 -7.29
C SER A 767 19.54 -14.97 -6.40
N ALA A 768 18.84 -16.09 -6.65
CA ALA A 768 19.15 -17.45 -6.19
C ALA A 768 19.63 -17.62 -4.72
N ASP A 769 19.09 -16.82 -3.78
CA ASP A 769 19.35 -16.77 -2.32
C ASP A 769 20.13 -15.55 -1.78
N LYS A 770 20.45 -14.55 -2.62
CA LYS A 770 21.07 -13.26 -2.20
C LYS A 770 20.31 -12.04 -2.69
N TRP A 771 20.33 -10.98 -1.89
CA TRP A 771 19.74 -9.68 -2.23
C TRP A 771 20.80 -8.82 -2.91
N VAL A 772 20.60 -8.49 -4.18
CA VAL A 772 21.49 -7.61 -4.92
C VAL A 772 20.91 -6.20 -4.89
N LEU A 773 21.56 -5.32 -4.14
CA LEU A 773 21.16 -3.92 -3.99
C LEU A 773 21.99 -3.06 -4.94
N HIS A 774 21.34 -2.43 -5.90
CA HIS A 774 21.97 -1.45 -6.78
C HIS A 774 21.65 -0.04 -6.26
N ALA A 775 22.66 0.66 -5.77
CA ALA A 775 22.54 2.03 -5.32
C ALA A 775 23.26 2.98 -6.29
N LYS A 776 22.51 3.88 -6.90
CA LYS A 776 23.02 4.92 -7.79
C LYS A 776 23.13 6.23 -7.02
N VAL A 777 24.36 6.69 -6.81
CA VAL A 777 24.69 7.89 -6.03
C VAL A 777 24.96 9.04 -6.98
N TYR A 778 24.17 10.11 -6.87
CA TYR A 778 24.33 11.32 -7.65
C TYR A 778 25.34 12.26 -6.98
N ILE A 779 26.30 12.74 -7.75
CA ILE A 779 27.37 13.59 -7.22
C ILE A 779 27.79 14.68 -8.20
N SER A 780 28.08 15.88 -7.69
CA SER A 780 28.64 16.98 -8.48
C SER A 780 30.04 16.68 -8.99
N GLU A 781 30.39 17.18 -10.17
CA GLU A 781 31.72 16.99 -10.78
C GLU A 781 32.88 17.48 -9.88
N SER A 782 32.72 18.60 -9.17
CA SER A 782 33.73 19.14 -8.25
C SER A 782 34.08 18.14 -7.15
N ARG A 783 33.06 17.57 -6.51
CA ARG A 783 33.18 16.60 -5.42
C ARG A 783 33.74 15.25 -5.87
N PHE A 784 33.43 14.83 -7.10
CA PHE A 784 34.03 13.61 -7.66
C PHE A 784 35.55 13.76 -7.91
N ARG A 785 36.02 14.96 -8.28
CA ARG A 785 37.44 15.24 -8.52
C ARG A 785 38.31 15.16 -7.24
N GLU A 786 37.71 15.22 -6.06
CA GLU A 786 38.40 15.07 -4.77
C GLU A 786 38.74 13.60 -4.45
N GLY A 787 38.16 12.64 -5.18
CA GLY A 787 38.48 11.21 -5.10
C GLY A 787 37.25 10.31 -5.01
N VAL A 788 37.48 8.99 -5.07
CA VAL A 788 36.41 7.98 -4.89
C VAL A 788 35.96 7.99 -3.43
N ILE A 789 34.69 8.29 -3.20
CA ILE A 789 34.15 8.52 -1.85
C ILE A 789 33.92 7.20 -1.10
N MET A 790 33.20 6.26 -1.71
CA MET A 790 33.10 4.89 -1.22
C MET A 790 34.13 4.01 -1.91
N THR A 791 35.28 3.83 -1.26
CA THR A 791 36.27 2.82 -1.64
C THR A 791 35.70 1.40 -1.46
N PRO A 792 36.28 0.35 -2.07
CA PRO A 792 35.76 -1.02 -1.92
C PRO A 792 35.63 -1.49 -0.47
N SER A 793 36.49 -1.03 0.42
CA SER A 793 36.41 -1.27 1.87
C SER A 793 35.21 -0.58 2.52
N VAL A 794 34.89 0.65 2.10
CA VAL A 794 33.71 1.41 2.57
C VAL A 794 32.41 0.79 2.04
N VAL A 795 32.38 0.32 0.79
CA VAL A 795 31.22 -0.41 0.23
C VAL A 795 30.95 -1.68 1.03
N LYS A 796 32.00 -2.45 1.35
CA LYS A 796 31.87 -3.67 2.16
C LYS A 796 31.39 -3.37 3.59
N ALA A 797 31.86 -2.27 4.19
CA ALA A 797 31.39 -1.82 5.50
C ALA A 797 29.91 -1.40 5.50
N ALA A 798 29.44 -0.78 4.41
CA ALA A 798 28.03 -0.47 4.20
C ALA A 798 27.20 -1.75 4.00
N GLU A 799 27.70 -2.73 3.24
CA GLU A 799 27.08 -4.03 3.05
C GLU A 799 26.91 -4.78 4.39
N GLU A 800 27.94 -4.80 5.24
CA GLU A 800 27.87 -5.40 6.57
C GLU A 800 26.82 -4.71 7.47
N THR A 801 26.75 -3.38 7.40
CA THR A 801 25.73 -2.59 8.12
C THR A 801 24.32 -2.91 7.65
N LEU A 802 24.13 -3.08 6.34
CA LEU A 802 22.85 -3.48 5.77
C LEU A 802 22.49 -4.92 6.10
N ARG A 803 23.47 -5.83 6.12
CA ARG A 803 23.27 -7.23 6.53
C ARG A 803 22.81 -7.31 7.98
N GLU A 804 23.39 -6.48 8.87
CA GLU A 804 22.97 -6.38 10.27
C GLU A 804 21.56 -5.77 10.42
N ALA A 805 21.28 -4.67 9.70
CA ALA A 805 19.99 -3.98 9.77
C ALA A 805 18.83 -4.79 9.19
N LEU A 806 19.08 -5.58 8.15
CA LEU A 806 18.06 -6.28 7.37
C LEU A 806 17.97 -7.77 7.67
N GLY A 807 18.99 -8.36 8.30
CA GLY A 807 19.04 -9.77 8.67
C GLY A 807 19.06 -10.74 7.48
N VAL A 808 19.47 -10.29 6.30
CA VAL A 808 19.51 -11.06 5.05
C VAL A 808 20.87 -10.93 4.37
N ASP A 809 21.27 -11.93 3.59
CA ASP A 809 22.52 -11.87 2.84
C ASP A 809 22.40 -10.94 1.64
N ILE A 810 23.30 -9.96 1.55
CA ILE A 810 23.22 -8.81 0.65
C ILE A 810 24.51 -8.71 -0.14
N GLU A 811 24.38 -8.33 -1.42
CA GLU A 811 25.43 -7.86 -2.29
C GLU A 811 25.12 -6.41 -2.67
N LEU A 812 25.98 -5.47 -2.26
CA LEU A 812 25.78 -4.04 -2.54
C LEU A 812 26.62 -3.60 -3.75
N ILE A 813 25.95 -3.13 -4.79
CA ILE A 813 26.56 -2.55 -6.00
C ILE A 813 26.32 -1.04 -5.98
N VAL A 814 27.39 -0.25 -5.91
CA VAL A 814 27.32 1.22 -5.91
C VAL A 814 27.77 1.77 -7.28
N GLU A 815 26.93 2.56 -7.92
CA GLU A 815 27.21 3.28 -9.17
C GLU A 815 27.21 4.79 -8.91
N TYR A 816 28.17 5.53 -9.47
CA TYR A 816 28.17 7.00 -9.40
C TYR A 816 27.58 7.61 -10.67
N ALA A 817 26.62 8.51 -10.49
CA ALA A 817 26.09 9.37 -11.55
C ALA A 817 26.64 10.79 -11.36
N ILE A 818 27.54 11.22 -12.23
CA ILE A 818 28.12 12.56 -12.17
C ILE A 818 27.12 13.56 -12.76
N VAL A 819 26.72 14.52 -11.95
CA VAL A 819 25.82 15.62 -12.32
C VAL A 819 26.68 16.89 -12.50
N PRO A 820 26.49 17.62 -13.61
CA PRO A 820 27.24 18.85 -13.90
C PRO A 820 26.93 19.99 -12.93
#